data_AF-A0A484LC47-F1
#
_entry.id   AF-A0A484LC47-F1
#
_cell.length_a   1.000
_cell.length_b   1.000
_cell.length_c   1.000
_cell.angle_alpha   90.00
_cell.angle_beta   90.00
_cell.angle_gamma   90.00
#
_symmetry.space_group_name_H-M   'P 1'
#
loop_
_entity.id
_entity.type
_entity.pdbx_description
1 polymer ?
#
loop_
_entity_poly.entity_id
_entity_poly.type
_entity_poly.pdbx_seq_one_letter_code
_entity_poly.pdbx_strand_id
1 'polypeptide(L)'
;MPELRSGARRSKRLGDLQPAPQAATGQEENLVLPAPTRTRRRGGGGGRGRGNATAVAKGPSTGVRGRPATAAGRGRGARLIDLDPEPHCEAPEAVAVGVREPAINRIEDVPNKDIAMEGGSADKIVGVEEEGNTTPVPERVQVGNSPQYKTERKLGKGGFGQVYVGRKISGGTERTGPDAVEVALKFEHRNSKGCNYGPPYEWQVYNTLNGCYGIPWVHYKGRQGDFYILVMDMLGPSLWDVWNSLGQSMSPNMVACIAVEAISILEKLHLKGFVHGDVKPENFLLGQPGTAEEKKLYLIDLGLASRWKDSASGQHVEYDQRPDIFRGTIRYASVHAHLGRTGSRRDDLESLAYTLIFLIKGRLPWQGYQGDNKSFLVCKKKMATSPEVMCCFCPAPFKQFLEAVTNMKFDEEPNYAKLISFFDSLIEPCTSLRPIRIDGALKVGQKRGRLLINLEEEEQPRKKVRLGSPANQWISVYNARRPMKQRYHYNVADTRLSQHVEKGNEDGLFISCVASAANLWALIMDAGTGFTSQVYDLSAVFLHKDWIMEQWEKNYYISSIAGANNGSSLVVMSKGTPYTQQSYKVSESFPFKWINKKWKEGFHVTSMTTAGSRWGVVMSRNAGFSEQVVELDFLYPSEGIHRRWESGYRITSMAATGDQAALILSIPRRKVMDETQETLRTSAFPSTHVKEKWSKNLYIASICYGRTVC
;
A
#
# COMPACT_ATOMS: atom_id res chain seq x y z
N MET A 1 -2.87 33.40 -46.95
CA MET A 1 -3.39 33.88 -48.25
C MET A 1 -2.77 33.03 -49.34
N PRO A 2 -3.49 32.58 -50.37
CA PRO A 2 -4.95 32.56 -50.58
C PRO A 2 -5.50 31.10 -50.55
N GLU A 3 -6.77 30.75 -50.73
CA GLU A 3 -8.06 31.43 -50.48
C GLU A 3 -9.18 30.38 -50.28
N LEU A 4 -10.33 30.81 -49.76
CA LEU A 4 -11.57 30.03 -49.75
C LEU A 4 -12.33 30.16 -51.09
N ARG A 5 -13.18 29.17 -51.42
CA ARG A 5 -14.63 29.30 -51.76
C ARG A 5 -15.13 28.04 -52.48
N SER A 6 -16.29 27.50 -52.07
CA SER A 6 -17.62 27.58 -52.71
C SER A 6 -17.70 26.89 -54.09
N GLY A 7 -18.84 26.35 -54.56
CA GLY A 7 -20.22 26.44 -54.07
C GLY A 7 -21.08 25.32 -54.69
N ALA A 8 -22.41 25.48 -54.66
CA ALA A 8 -23.36 24.36 -54.78
C ALA A 8 -24.26 24.36 -56.04
N ARG A 9 -25.09 23.31 -56.14
CA ARG A 9 -26.42 23.17 -56.80
C ARG A 9 -26.52 22.53 -58.19
N ARG A 10 -27.40 21.50 -58.27
CA ARG A 10 -28.65 21.36 -59.08
C ARG A 10 -29.14 19.88 -59.00
N SER A 11 -30.42 19.47 -59.17
CA SER A 11 -31.73 20.17 -59.30
C SER A 11 -32.93 19.17 -59.49
N LYS A 12 -34.08 19.39 -58.79
CA LYS A 12 -35.49 18.98 -59.15
C LYS A 12 -35.80 17.46 -59.30
N ARG A 13 -37.04 16.94 -59.31
CA ARG A 13 -38.43 17.38 -58.93
C ARG A 13 -38.91 16.43 -57.78
N LEU A 14 -40.11 16.42 -57.19
CA LEU A 14 -41.38 17.20 -57.16
C LEU A 14 -41.57 17.78 -55.71
N GLY A 15 -42.66 18.39 -55.24
CA GLY A 15 -43.93 18.87 -55.83
C GLY A 15 -45.16 18.54 -54.96
N ASP A 16 -46.08 19.50 -54.82
CA ASP A 16 -47.46 19.40 -54.27
C ASP A 16 -47.62 19.00 -52.76
N LEU A 17 -48.66 19.39 -52.00
CA LEU A 17 -49.79 20.32 -52.22
C LEU A 17 -50.19 21.04 -50.89
N GLN A 18 -51.36 21.70 -50.82
CA GLN A 18 -51.85 22.58 -49.72
C GLN A 18 -53.41 22.70 -49.77
N PRO A 19 -54.18 23.53 -48.98
CA PRO A 19 -53.83 24.59 -47.99
C PRO A 19 -54.69 24.75 -46.68
N ALA A 20 -54.09 25.39 -45.64
CA ALA A 20 -54.61 26.51 -44.77
C ALA A 20 -55.97 26.39 -43.97
N PRO A 21 -56.39 27.36 -43.10
CA PRO A 21 -55.79 28.66 -42.70
C PRO A 21 -55.80 29.07 -41.18
N GLN A 22 -54.95 30.08 -40.83
CA GLN A 22 -55.13 31.33 -40.02
C GLN A 22 -56.05 31.36 -38.75
N ALA A 23 -55.94 32.25 -37.72
CA ALA A 23 -55.22 33.52 -37.46
C ALA A 23 -55.02 33.71 -35.90
N ALA A 24 -53.96 34.33 -35.35
CA ALA A 24 -53.69 35.78 -35.10
C ALA A 24 -54.23 36.38 -33.77
N THR A 25 -53.61 37.50 -33.31
CA THR A 25 -53.77 38.24 -32.02
C THR A 25 -53.16 37.55 -30.77
N GLY A 26 -52.66 38.25 -29.74
CA GLY A 26 -52.46 39.69 -29.52
C GLY A 26 -51.87 39.97 -28.11
N GLN A 27 -51.11 41.04 -27.97
CA GLN A 27 -50.18 41.45 -26.89
C GLN A 27 -50.68 41.71 -25.44
N GLU A 28 -49.70 41.73 -24.51
CA GLU A 28 -49.60 42.46 -23.21
C GLU A 28 -50.60 42.16 -22.03
N GLU A 29 -50.25 42.24 -20.71
CA GLU A 29 -48.95 42.33 -19.99
C GLU A 29 -49.05 42.05 -18.44
N ASN A 30 -47.90 41.81 -17.78
CA ASN A 30 -47.44 42.20 -16.43
C ASN A 30 -47.97 41.63 -15.06
N LEU A 31 -47.04 41.63 -14.06
CA LEU A 31 -47.17 41.65 -12.56
C LEU A 31 -47.28 40.38 -11.66
N VAL A 32 -46.11 39.93 -11.14
CA VAL A 32 -45.67 39.70 -9.72
C VAL A 32 -46.57 39.03 -8.62
N LEU A 33 -45.99 37.98 -7.99
CA LEU A 33 -46.07 37.40 -6.60
C LEU A 33 -46.89 38.10 -5.48
N PRO A 34 -47.50 37.36 -4.50
CA PRO A 34 -46.78 36.88 -3.28
C PRO A 34 -47.34 35.62 -2.52
N ALA A 35 -46.68 35.25 -1.41
CA ALA A 35 -47.15 34.38 -0.30
C ALA A 35 -47.31 35.22 1.00
N PRO A 36 -47.56 34.72 2.26
CA PRO A 36 -47.97 33.41 2.82
C PRO A 36 -49.12 33.50 3.89
N THR A 37 -49.43 32.44 4.68
CA THR A 37 -49.94 32.38 6.11
C THR A 37 -50.74 31.06 6.44
N ARG A 38 -51.27 30.77 7.65
CA ARG A 38 -50.65 30.44 8.97
C ARG A 38 -51.68 29.79 9.98
N THR A 39 -51.38 28.66 10.64
CA THR A 39 -51.89 28.12 11.96
C THR A 39 -53.40 27.88 12.30
N ARG A 40 -53.77 26.70 12.90
CA ARG A 40 -54.25 26.52 14.32
C ARG A 40 -54.84 25.14 14.79
N ARG A 41 -54.43 24.71 16.01
CA ARG A 41 -55.17 24.13 17.21
C ARG A 41 -55.80 22.70 17.32
N ARG A 42 -55.46 22.04 18.47
CA ARG A 42 -56.23 21.20 19.47
C ARG A 42 -56.96 19.91 18.99
N GLY A 43 -57.02 18.76 19.69
CA GLY A 43 -56.63 18.33 21.06
C GLY A 43 -57.67 17.36 21.70
N GLY A 44 -57.22 16.22 22.28
CA GLY A 44 -58.02 15.25 23.09
C GLY A 44 -58.71 14.09 22.31
N GLY A 45 -58.93 12.87 22.84
CA GLY A 45 -58.55 12.24 24.12
C GLY A 45 -59.19 10.85 24.35
N GLY A 46 -58.68 10.04 25.30
CA GLY A 46 -59.24 8.74 25.78
C GLY A 46 -58.56 7.47 25.23
N GLY A 47 -58.44 6.33 25.94
CA GLY A 47 -58.70 6.01 27.37
C GLY A 47 -58.81 4.50 27.66
N ARG A 48 -58.52 4.07 28.92
CA ARG A 48 -58.59 2.69 29.51
C ARG A 48 -57.41 1.73 29.19
N GLY A 49 -56.89 0.89 30.11
CA GLY A 49 -57.01 0.84 31.59
C GLY A 49 -56.78 -0.56 32.25
N ARG A 50 -56.15 -0.60 33.44
CA ARG A 50 -55.88 -1.75 34.38
C ARG A 50 -54.77 -2.75 33.95
N GLY A 51 -53.96 -3.39 34.83
CA GLY A 51 -53.91 -3.53 36.30
C GLY A 51 -53.94 -5.03 36.69
N ASN A 52 -53.15 -5.64 37.60
CA ASN A 52 -52.30 -5.25 38.76
C ASN A 52 -50.93 -6.03 38.71
N ALA A 53 -49.84 -5.83 39.48
CA ALA A 53 -49.49 -5.36 40.85
C ALA A 53 -49.44 -6.43 41.98
N THR A 54 -48.22 -6.75 42.47
CA THR A 54 -47.87 -7.22 43.84
C THR A 54 -46.42 -6.84 44.17
N ALA A 55 -46.11 -6.59 45.46
CA ALA A 55 -44.82 -6.09 45.93
C ALA A 55 -44.40 -6.69 47.29
N VAL A 56 -43.09 -6.90 47.49
CA VAL A 56 -42.41 -7.21 48.79
C VAL A 56 -40.92 -6.77 48.67
N ALA A 57 -40.15 -6.41 49.70
CA ALA A 57 -40.29 -5.35 50.71
C ALA A 57 -38.91 -5.08 51.39
N LYS A 58 -38.75 -3.90 52.03
CA LYS A 58 -37.71 -3.49 53.02
C LYS A 58 -36.27 -3.16 52.53
N GLY A 59 -35.77 -1.97 52.93
CA GLY A 59 -34.34 -1.54 52.93
C GLY A 59 -33.77 -1.60 54.37
N PRO A 60 -33.08 -0.57 54.93
CA PRO A 60 -32.28 0.53 54.34
C PRO A 60 -30.95 0.84 55.10
N SER A 61 -30.05 1.69 54.57
CA SER A 61 -29.08 2.54 55.32
C SER A 61 -28.26 3.45 54.37
N THR A 62 -28.50 4.78 54.33
CA THR A 62 -27.81 5.87 55.06
C THR A 62 -26.31 6.07 54.76
N GLY A 63 -25.98 7.19 54.09
CA GLY A 63 -24.60 7.69 53.88
C GLY A 63 -24.62 9.07 53.21
N VAL A 64 -24.57 10.15 53.99
CA VAL A 64 -24.90 11.53 53.57
C VAL A 64 -23.70 12.48 53.71
N ARG A 65 -23.69 13.56 52.90
CA ARG A 65 -22.79 14.75 52.89
C ARG A 65 -21.36 14.53 52.35
N GLY A 66 -20.76 15.53 51.69
CA GLY A 66 -21.32 16.83 51.28
C GLY A 66 -20.27 17.77 50.68
N ARG A 67 -20.69 18.63 49.73
CA ARG A 67 -19.90 19.80 49.32
C ARG A 67 -19.85 20.83 50.46
N PRO A 68 -18.82 21.68 50.46
CA PRO A 68 -19.11 23.11 50.32
C PRO A 68 -18.43 23.71 49.08
N ALA A 69 -18.89 24.89 48.68
CA ALA A 69 -18.31 25.69 47.63
C ALA A 69 -18.01 27.10 48.17
N THR A 70 -16.86 27.66 47.81
CA THR A 70 -16.57 29.10 47.81
C THR A 70 -15.76 29.43 46.56
N ALA A 71 -15.73 30.71 46.17
CA ALA A 71 -15.53 31.12 44.78
C ALA A 71 -14.29 32.02 44.55
N ALA A 72 -14.09 32.34 43.26
CA ALA A 72 -13.22 33.37 42.68
C ALA A 72 -11.73 33.01 42.43
N GLY A 73 -11.28 33.28 41.20
CA GLY A 73 -9.88 33.16 40.76
C GLY A 73 -9.77 33.00 39.23
N ARG A 74 -9.25 34.02 38.53
CA ARG A 74 -9.02 33.99 37.07
C ARG A 74 -7.74 33.21 36.74
N GLY A 75 -7.72 32.44 35.66
CA GLY A 75 -6.49 31.90 35.09
C GLY A 75 -6.71 30.86 33.99
N ARG A 76 -6.58 31.26 32.70
CA ARG A 76 -6.50 30.30 31.58
C ARG A 76 -5.08 29.76 31.48
N GLY A 77 -4.83 28.56 32.02
CA GLY A 77 -3.61 27.81 31.76
C GLY A 77 -3.81 26.79 30.64
N ALA A 78 -3.20 27.00 29.48
CA ALA A 78 -3.10 25.96 28.45
C ALA A 78 -2.06 24.92 28.90
N ARG A 79 -2.41 23.63 28.93
CA ARG A 79 -1.44 22.57 29.23
C ARG A 79 -0.56 22.29 28.00
N LEU A 80 0.75 22.42 28.21
CA LEU A 80 1.81 22.09 27.25
C LEU A 80 2.05 20.57 27.18
N ILE A 81 2.96 20.19 26.29
CA ILE A 81 3.04 18.88 25.62
C ILE A 81 3.76 17.80 26.45
N ASP A 82 3.29 16.56 26.31
CA ASP A 82 3.96 15.34 26.78
C ASP A 82 5.04 14.89 25.76
N LEU A 83 6.23 14.55 26.25
CA LEU A 83 7.34 14.04 25.43
C LEU A 83 7.73 12.64 25.92
N ASP A 84 7.60 11.62 25.05
CA ASP A 84 8.22 10.32 25.27
C ASP A 84 9.76 10.49 25.22
N PRO A 85 10.54 10.07 26.24
CA PRO A 85 12.00 10.12 26.19
C PRO A 85 12.59 8.96 25.36
N GLU A 86 13.57 9.26 24.51
CA GLU A 86 14.43 8.25 23.86
C GLU A 86 15.56 7.84 24.83
N PRO A 87 16.05 6.59 24.82
CA PRO A 87 17.10 6.13 25.73
C PRO A 87 18.49 6.69 25.36
N HIS A 88 19.31 6.91 26.38
CA HIS A 88 20.68 7.43 26.23
C HIS A 88 21.63 6.36 25.67
N CYS A 89 22.50 6.76 24.73
CA CYS A 89 23.70 6.01 24.37
C CYS A 89 24.92 6.77 24.89
N GLU A 90 25.69 6.15 25.78
CA GLU A 90 27.00 6.67 26.20
C GLU A 90 28.04 6.38 25.11
N ALA A 91 28.93 7.35 24.87
CA ALA A 91 30.10 7.19 24.02
C ALA A 91 31.35 7.10 24.90
N PRO A 92 32.26 6.13 24.70
CA PRO A 92 33.48 6.05 25.48
C PRO A 92 34.50 7.11 25.06
N GLU A 93 35.32 7.53 26.02
CA GLU A 93 36.31 8.61 25.88
C GLU A 93 37.48 8.27 24.96
N ALA A 94 38.11 9.31 24.42
CA ALA A 94 39.26 9.19 23.51
C ALA A 94 40.59 9.07 24.27
N VAL A 95 41.49 8.20 23.80
CA VAL A 95 42.91 8.18 24.15
C VAL A 95 43.73 8.49 22.91
N ALA A 96 44.65 9.46 23.01
CA ALA A 96 45.39 10.01 21.87
C ALA A 96 46.80 9.42 21.72
N VAL A 97 47.17 8.97 20.51
CA VAL A 97 48.58 8.78 20.09
C VAL A 97 48.74 9.00 18.58
N GLY A 98 49.74 9.82 18.19
CA GLY A 98 50.64 9.50 17.08
C GLY A 98 50.28 9.92 15.63
N VAL A 99 51.00 10.92 15.12
CA VAL A 99 51.05 11.30 13.69
C VAL A 99 52.00 10.39 12.89
N ARG A 100 51.61 9.97 11.67
CA ARG A 100 52.49 9.89 10.48
C ARG A 100 51.74 9.64 9.16
N GLU A 101 52.35 10.11 8.07
CA GLU A 101 51.81 10.19 6.70
C GLU A 101 52.09 8.93 5.82
N PRO A 102 51.50 8.82 4.60
CA PRO A 102 51.26 7.52 3.95
C PRO A 102 52.33 7.06 2.95
N ALA A 103 52.29 5.78 2.58
CA ALA A 103 53.14 5.18 1.54
C ALA A 103 52.34 4.37 0.48
N ILE A 104 52.83 4.51 -0.75
CA ILE A 104 52.24 4.20 -2.07
C ILE A 104 52.22 2.70 -2.44
N ASN A 105 51.16 2.29 -3.17
CA ASN A 105 50.97 1.18 -4.13
C ASN A 105 51.70 -0.18 -3.98
N ARG A 106 50.96 -1.27 -4.28
CA ARG A 106 51.23 -2.15 -5.44
C ARG A 106 50.05 -3.06 -5.80
N ILE A 107 49.97 -3.40 -7.09
CA ILE A 107 49.08 -4.42 -7.70
C ILE A 107 50.00 -5.56 -8.13
N GLU A 108 49.64 -6.81 -7.82
CA GLU A 108 50.10 -8.02 -8.53
C GLU A 108 48.94 -9.03 -8.64
N ASP A 109 49.05 -9.97 -9.57
CA ASP A 109 47.94 -10.64 -10.27
C ASP A 109 47.98 -12.18 -10.13
N VAL A 110 46.79 -12.83 -10.12
CA VAL A 110 46.55 -14.24 -10.56
C VAL A 110 47.13 -15.38 -9.66
N PRO A 111 46.57 -16.64 -9.59
CA PRO A 111 45.44 -17.26 -10.31
C PRO A 111 44.29 -17.85 -9.45
N ASN A 112 43.25 -18.32 -10.14
CA ASN A 112 42.16 -19.19 -9.67
C ASN A 112 42.60 -20.35 -8.76
N LYS A 113 41.77 -20.62 -7.75
CA LYS A 113 41.48 -21.97 -7.25
C LYS A 113 39.98 -22.16 -7.10
N ASP A 114 39.49 -23.31 -7.54
CA ASP A 114 38.10 -23.71 -7.36
C ASP A 114 37.75 -23.80 -5.87
N ILE A 115 36.72 -23.07 -5.46
CA ILE A 115 36.12 -23.19 -4.13
C ILE A 115 34.67 -23.60 -4.33
N ALA A 116 34.33 -24.80 -3.87
CA ALA A 116 32.98 -25.32 -3.86
C ALA A 116 32.07 -24.36 -3.07
N MET A 117 30.97 -23.93 -3.69
CA MET A 117 30.06 -22.98 -3.08
C MET A 117 29.12 -23.73 -2.11
N GLU A 118 29.56 -23.95 -0.87
CA GLU A 118 28.63 -24.27 0.23
C GLU A 118 27.68 -23.08 0.45
N GLY A 119 26.56 -23.12 -0.25
CA GLY A 119 25.43 -22.20 -0.09
C GLY A 119 24.68 -22.45 1.23
N GLY A 120 25.39 -22.39 2.36
CA GLY A 120 24.82 -22.51 3.70
C GLY A 120 23.71 -21.48 3.92
N SER A 121 22.56 -21.95 4.40
CA SER A 121 21.36 -21.12 4.61
C SER A 121 21.54 -20.09 5.73
N ALA A 122 22.11 -18.94 5.39
CA ALA A 122 22.27 -17.78 6.27
C ALA A 122 20.97 -16.94 6.39
N ASP A 123 19.89 -17.59 6.81
CA ASP A 123 18.75 -16.97 7.52
C ASP A 123 18.44 -17.79 8.82
N LYS A 124 19.48 -18.38 9.42
CA LYS A 124 19.52 -18.69 10.86
C LYS A 124 20.38 -17.65 11.57
N ILE A 125 19.72 -16.66 12.18
CA ILE A 125 20.35 -15.87 13.23
C ILE A 125 20.53 -16.82 14.42
N VAL A 126 21.76 -17.27 14.67
CA VAL A 126 22.12 -17.88 15.95
C VAL A 126 22.30 -16.75 16.95
N GLY A 127 21.19 -16.12 17.32
CA GLY A 127 21.02 -15.78 18.71
C GLY A 127 20.87 -17.09 19.46
N VAL A 128 21.51 -17.20 20.62
CA VAL A 128 21.04 -18.16 21.62
C VAL A 128 19.72 -17.60 22.13
N GLU A 129 18.66 -17.79 21.35
CA GLU A 129 17.31 -17.81 21.90
C GLU A 129 17.33 -18.97 22.90
N GLU A 130 17.25 -18.65 24.20
CA GLU A 130 17.00 -19.66 25.22
C GLU A 130 15.84 -20.55 24.76
N GLU A 131 15.92 -21.86 25.00
CA GLU A 131 14.77 -22.76 24.82
C GLU A 131 13.71 -22.44 25.87
N GLY A 132 13.02 -21.32 25.66
CA GLY A 132 12.02 -20.71 26.52
C GLY A 132 10.73 -21.53 26.52
N ASN A 133 10.78 -22.68 27.18
CA ASN A 133 9.65 -23.42 27.73
C ASN A 133 8.45 -23.56 26.77
N THR A 134 8.71 -23.96 25.52
CA THR A 134 7.64 -24.19 24.55
C THR A 134 6.83 -25.42 24.94
N THR A 135 5.57 -25.23 25.31
CA THR A 135 4.63 -26.32 25.64
C THR A 135 4.72 -27.44 24.59
N PRO A 136 4.96 -28.70 24.98
CA PRO A 136 5.05 -29.80 24.02
C PRO A 136 3.73 -30.00 23.28
N VAL A 137 3.79 -30.34 22.00
CA VAL A 137 2.58 -30.67 21.22
C VAL A 137 1.97 -31.98 21.75
N PRO A 138 0.63 -32.11 21.79
CA PRO A 138 -0.03 -33.33 22.25
C PRO A 138 0.41 -34.58 21.47
N GLU A 139 0.84 -35.63 22.19
CA GLU A 139 1.19 -36.94 21.59
C GLU A 139 0.00 -37.64 20.94
N ARG A 140 -1.21 -37.38 21.44
CA ARG A 140 -2.47 -37.87 20.88
C ARG A 140 -3.40 -36.70 20.63
N VAL A 141 -3.98 -36.66 19.44
CA VAL A 141 -4.93 -35.62 19.01
C VAL A 141 -6.31 -36.23 18.81
N GLN A 142 -7.32 -35.58 19.39
CA GLN A 142 -8.73 -35.83 19.08
C GLN A 142 -9.50 -34.51 19.21
N VAL A 143 -10.12 -34.06 18.11
CA VAL A 143 -10.78 -32.75 18.03
C VAL A 143 -12.17 -32.83 17.41
N GLY A 144 -13.17 -32.34 18.14
CA GLY A 144 -14.57 -32.53 17.77
C GLY A 144 -14.91 -34.02 17.65
N ASN A 145 -15.49 -34.40 16.52
CA ASN A 145 -15.86 -35.79 16.23
C ASN A 145 -14.76 -36.54 15.43
N SER A 146 -13.49 -36.11 15.52
CA SER A 146 -12.40 -36.80 14.82
C SER A 146 -12.09 -38.18 15.42
N PRO A 147 -11.52 -39.09 14.64
CA PRO A 147 -10.74 -40.20 15.17
C PRO A 147 -9.62 -39.72 16.11
N GLN A 148 -9.07 -40.64 16.91
CA GLN A 148 -7.85 -40.37 17.66
C GLN A 148 -6.62 -40.62 16.76
N TYR A 149 -5.76 -39.62 16.67
CA TYR A 149 -4.49 -39.67 15.93
C TYR A 149 -3.32 -39.64 16.92
N LYS A 150 -2.27 -40.41 16.63
CA LYS A 150 -0.96 -40.30 17.29
C LYS A 150 -0.11 -39.30 16.51
N THR A 151 0.43 -38.29 17.19
CA THR A 151 1.39 -37.35 16.62
C THR A 151 2.74 -38.06 16.46
N GLU A 152 3.29 -38.02 15.25
CA GLU A 152 4.57 -38.66 14.91
C GLU A 152 5.63 -37.63 14.49
N ARG A 153 6.35 -37.87 13.40
CA ARG A 153 7.42 -36.98 12.89
C ARG A 153 6.88 -35.60 12.54
N LYS A 154 7.70 -34.58 12.80
CA LYS A 154 7.45 -33.21 12.36
C LYS A 154 7.63 -33.11 10.84
N LEU A 155 6.69 -32.45 10.16
CA LEU A 155 6.75 -32.13 8.74
C LEU A 155 7.34 -30.73 8.50
N GLY A 156 7.02 -29.76 9.36
CA GLY A 156 7.52 -28.39 9.20
C GLY A 156 7.22 -27.46 10.36
N LYS A 157 7.76 -26.23 10.29
CA LYS A 157 7.44 -25.10 11.17
C LYS A 157 7.23 -23.87 10.28
N GLY A 158 6.01 -23.33 10.28
CA GLY A 158 5.68 -22.08 9.61
C GLY A 158 5.80 -20.88 10.53
N GLY A 159 5.42 -19.69 10.05
CA GLY A 159 5.45 -18.45 10.85
C GLY A 159 4.44 -18.41 12.01
N PHE A 160 3.36 -19.20 11.91
CA PHE A 160 2.23 -19.18 12.85
C PHE A 160 2.12 -20.45 13.71
N GLY A 161 2.60 -21.58 13.21
CA GLY A 161 2.41 -22.90 13.81
C GLY A 161 3.38 -23.98 13.34
N GLN A 162 3.13 -25.21 13.78
CA GLN A 162 3.97 -26.38 13.51
C GLN A 162 3.12 -27.48 12.88
N VAL A 163 3.68 -28.22 11.91
CA VAL A 163 2.96 -29.30 11.20
C VAL A 163 3.65 -30.63 11.47
N TYR A 164 2.87 -31.65 11.81
CA TYR A 164 3.31 -33.01 12.12
C TYR A 164 2.48 -34.04 11.34
N VAL A 165 2.99 -35.26 11.23
CA VAL A 165 2.19 -36.41 10.80
C VAL A 165 1.31 -36.86 11.96
N GLY A 166 0.03 -37.08 11.69
CA GLY A 166 -0.89 -37.81 12.55
C GLY A 166 -1.15 -39.20 11.98
N ARG A 167 -0.79 -40.27 12.69
CA ARG A 167 -1.21 -41.63 12.34
C ARG A 167 -2.51 -41.98 13.06
N LYS A 168 -3.53 -42.42 12.33
CA LYS A 168 -4.80 -42.87 12.92
C LYS A 168 -4.56 -44.09 13.82
N ILE A 169 -5.07 -44.07 15.06
CA ILE A 169 -4.79 -45.13 16.05
C ILE A 169 -5.64 -46.39 15.83
N SER A 170 -6.86 -46.23 15.30
CA SER A 170 -7.79 -47.34 15.06
C SER A 170 -8.53 -47.14 13.74
N GLY A 171 -8.49 -48.16 12.88
CA GLY A 171 -9.08 -48.11 11.54
C GLY A 171 -8.28 -47.24 10.55
N GLY A 172 -8.89 -47.00 9.39
CA GLY A 172 -8.25 -46.37 8.23
C GLY A 172 -7.62 -47.40 7.29
N THR A 173 -8.09 -47.43 6.05
CA THR A 173 -7.54 -48.27 4.96
C THR A 173 -7.08 -47.45 3.76
N GLU A 174 -7.48 -46.18 3.69
CA GLU A 174 -7.17 -45.28 2.58
C GLU A 174 -5.85 -44.51 2.82
N ARG A 175 -5.26 -44.00 1.73
CA ARG A 175 -4.07 -43.12 1.79
C ARG A 175 -4.41 -41.63 1.88
N THR A 176 -5.64 -41.26 1.52
CA THR A 176 -6.10 -39.87 1.33
C THR A 176 -7.52 -39.71 1.86
N GLY A 177 -7.93 -38.49 2.24
CA GLY A 177 -9.29 -38.25 2.72
C GLY A 177 -9.51 -38.53 4.22
N PRO A 178 -10.76 -38.46 4.71
CA PRO A 178 -11.07 -38.45 6.14
C PRO A 178 -10.81 -39.80 6.85
N ASP A 179 -10.76 -40.91 6.12
CA ASP A 179 -10.39 -42.24 6.64
C ASP A 179 -8.92 -42.60 6.38
N ALA A 180 -8.08 -41.63 6.01
CA ALA A 180 -6.66 -41.87 5.76
C ALA A 180 -5.90 -42.37 7.00
N VAL A 181 -4.94 -43.28 6.76
CA VAL A 181 -4.03 -43.79 7.80
C VAL A 181 -3.08 -42.70 8.31
N GLU A 182 -2.59 -41.83 7.43
CA GLU A 182 -1.76 -40.66 7.76
C GLU A 182 -2.47 -39.37 7.34
N VAL A 183 -2.49 -38.38 8.24
CA VAL A 183 -3.01 -37.02 8.03
C VAL A 183 -1.95 -35.99 8.43
N ALA A 184 -2.06 -34.76 7.94
CA ALA A 184 -1.26 -33.64 8.44
C ALA A 184 -1.99 -32.94 9.60
N LEU A 185 -1.27 -32.76 10.72
CA LEU A 185 -1.73 -32.07 11.93
C LEU A 185 -1.02 -30.72 12.05
N LYS A 186 -1.73 -29.61 11.81
CA LYS A 186 -1.21 -28.24 12.03
C LYS A 186 -1.62 -27.75 13.41
N PHE A 187 -0.64 -27.42 14.24
CA PHE A 187 -0.82 -26.90 15.60
C PHE A 187 -0.42 -25.42 15.66
N GLU A 188 -1.32 -24.58 16.17
CA GLU A 188 -1.06 -23.18 16.49
C GLU A 188 -1.34 -22.95 17.98
N HIS A 189 -0.35 -22.41 18.70
CA HIS A 189 -0.50 -22.15 20.13
C HIS A 189 -1.45 -20.98 20.36
N ARG A 190 -2.22 -20.99 21.46
CA ARG A 190 -3.19 -19.92 21.77
C ARG A 190 -2.56 -18.53 21.95
N ASN A 191 -1.26 -18.49 22.29
CA ASN A 191 -0.48 -17.25 22.41
C ASN A 191 0.26 -16.88 21.10
N SER A 192 0.10 -17.64 20.00
CA SER A 192 0.67 -17.30 18.69
C SER A 192 0.10 -15.99 18.15
N LYS A 193 0.91 -15.24 17.40
CA LYS A 193 0.47 -14.05 16.65
C LYS A 193 -0.65 -14.45 15.70
N GLY A 194 -1.87 -13.95 15.92
CA GLY A 194 -3.08 -14.31 15.16
C GLY A 194 -4.17 -14.97 16.01
N CYS A 195 -3.83 -15.52 17.18
CA CYS A 195 -4.76 -16.21 18.09
C CYS A 195 -5.39 -15.29 19.17
N ASN A 196 -4.99 -14.02 19.22
CA ASN A 196 -5.35 -13.06 20.29
C ASN A 196 -6.87 -12.87 20.51
N TYR A 197 -7.70 -13.21 19.52
CA TYR A 197 -9.15 -13.01 19.54
C TYR A 197 -9.95 -14.31 19.31
N GLY A 198 -9.31 -15.48 19.42
CA GLY A 198 -9.93 -16.79 19.18
C GLY A 198 -9.10 -17.69 18.25
N PRO A 199 -9.75 -18.63 17.52
CA PRO A 199 -9.06 -19.47 16.55
C PRO A 199 -8.40 -18.66 15.42
N PRO A 200 -7.32 -19.17 14.78
CA PRO A 200 -6.65 -18.52 13.68
C PRO A 200 -7.59 -18.13 12.53
N TYR A 201 -7.36 -16.98 11.90
CA TYR A 201 -8.16 -16.51 10.75
C TYR A 201 -8.20 -17.53 9.60
N GLU A 202 -7.11 -18.29 9.42
CA GLU A 202 -7.01 -19.39 8.46
C GLU A 202 -8.20 -20.38 8.52
N TRP A 203 -8.75 -20.61 9.72
CA TRP A 203 -9.91 -21.49 9.91
C TRP A 203 -11.18 -20.98 9.23
N GLN A 204 -11.34 -19.67 9.11
CA GLN A 204 -12.45 -19.02 8.42
C GLN A 204 -12.25 -19.06 6.90
N VAL A 205 -10.99 -19.00 6.46
CA VAL A 205 -10.61 -19.12 5.05
C VAL A 205 -10.88 -20.55 4.55
N TYR A 206 -10.41 -21.60 5.27
CA TYR A 206 -10.72 -23.00 4.93
C TYR A 206 -12.24 -23.32 4.99
N ASN A 207 -13.02 -22.68 5.86
CA ASN A 207 -14.49 -22.83 5.82
C ASN A 207 -15.11 -22.44 4.45
N THR A 208 -14.48 -21.52 3.72
CA THR A 208 -14.97 -21.07 2.40
C THR A 208 -14.32 -21.82 1.23
N LEU A 209 -13.13 -22.39 1.47
CA LEU A 209 -12.25 -22.97 0.45
C LEU A 209 -12.09 -24.49 0.52
N ASN A 210 -12.60 -25.19 1.54
CA ASN A 210 -12.67 -26.66 1.52
C ASN A 210 -13.42 -27.13 0.25
N GLY A 211 -12.84 -28.09 -0.47
CA GLY A 211 -13.34 -28.54 -1.77
C GLY A 211 -13.07 -27.57 -2.95
N CYS A 212 -12.34 -26.47 -2.74
CA CYS A 212 -11.80 -25.66 -3.82
C CYS A 212 -10.69 -26.42 -4.56
N TYR A 213 -10.59 -26.21 -5.87
CA TYR A 213 -9.57 -26.87 -6.68
C TYR A 213 -8.16 -26.45 -6.25
N GLY A 214 -7.28 -27.42 -6.02
CA GLY A 214 -5.89 -27.20 -5.61
C GLY A 214 -5.72 -26.72 -4.17
N ILE A 215 -6.74 -26.78 -3.32
CA ILE A 215 -6.64 -26.53 -1.87
C ILE A 215 -6.83 -27.88 -1.15
N PRO A 216 -5.96 -28.27 -0.20
CA PRO A 216 -6.16 -29.51 0.58
C PRO A 216 -7.42 -29.42 1.46
N TRP A 217 -8.03 -30.56 1.74
CA TRP A 217 -9.16 -30.62 2.67
C TRP A 217 -8.69 -30.49 4.11
N VAL A 218 -9.38 -29.66 4.89
CA VAL A 218 -9.43 -29.76 6.35
C VAL A 218 -10.59 -30.68 6.71
N HIS A 219 -10.30 -31.89 7.22
CA HIS A 219 -11.31 -32.86 7.65
C HIS A 219 -11.90 -32.50 9.01
N TYR A 220 -11.05 -32.11 9.96
CA TYR A 220 -11.44 -31.77 11.33
C TYR A 220 -10.67 -30.56 11.84
N LYS A 221 -11.26 -29.84 12.79
CA LYS A 221 -10.59 -28.78 13.53
C LYS A 221 -11.17 -28.62 14.92
N GLY A 222 -10.34 -28.20 15.86
CA GLY A 222 -10.75 -27.96 17.23
C GLY A 222 -9.58 -27.53 18.11
N ARG A 223 -9.85 -27.33 19.40
CA ARG A 223 -8.84 -26.95 20.38
C ARG A 223 -8.58 -28.13 21.31
N GLN A 224 -7.32 -28.44 21.58
CA GLN A 224 -6.92 -29.41 22.58
C GLN A 224 -5.76 -28.85 23.40
N GLY A 225 -5.96 -28.75 24.72
CA GLY A 225 -5.06 -27.98 25.59
C GLY A 225 -4.93 -26.53 25.10
N ASP A 226 -3.68 -26.05 25.01
CA ASP A 226 -3.34 -24.71 24.56
C ASP A 226 -3.16 -24.58 23.03
N PHE A 227 -3.50 -25.62 22.26
CA PHE A 227 -3.35 -25.62 20.80
C PHE A 227 -4.69 -25.59 20.07
N TYR A 228 -4.78 -24.70 19.07
CA TYR A 228 -5.71 -24.81 17.96
C TYR A 228 -5.11 -25.80 16.95
N ILE A 229 -5.91 -26.79 16.51
CA ILE A 229 -5.45 -27.89 15.66
C ILE A 229 -6.33 -27.98 14.40
N LEU A 230 -5.68 -28.08 13.24
CA LEU A 230 -6.29 -28.53 11.98
C LEU A 230 -5.83 -29.96 11.67
N VAL A 231 -6.76 -30.82 11.28
CA VAL A 231 -6.51 -32.15 10.71
C VAL A 231 -6.84 -32.08 9.22
N MET A 232 -5.86 -32.28 8.36
CA MET A 232 -5.95 -32.03 6.93
C MET A 232 -5.30 -33.14 6.09
N ASP A 233 -5.59 -33.14 4.78
CA ASP A 233 -4.98 -34.05 3.80
C ASP A 233 -3.45 -34.07 3.97
N MET A 234 -2.89 -35.27 4.07
CA MET A 234 -1.44 -35.48 3.98
C MET A 234 -1.00 -35.34 2.53
N LEU A 235 -0.01 -34.50 2.25
CA LEU A 235 0.49 -34.20 0.90
C LEU A 235 1.92 -34.73 0.68
N GLY A 236 2.41 -34.62 -0.56
CA GLY A 236 3.77 -34.94 -0.97
C GLY A 236 4.76 -33.78 -0.78
N PRO A 237 5.93 -33.83 -1.44
CA PRO A 237 6.97 -32.80 -1.32
C PRO A 237 6.52 -31.44 -1.85
N SER A 238 7.10 -30.36 -1.30
CA SER A 238 6.93 -29.00 -1.84
C SER A 238 7.75 -28.79 -3.10
N LEU A 239 7.42 -27.76 -3.90
CA LEU A 239 8.25 -27.37 -5.05
C LEU A 239 9.66 -26.94 -4.60
N TRP A 240 9.82 -26.47 -3.37
CA TRP A 240 11.13 -26.23 -2.77
C TRP A 240 11.93 -27.52 -2.59
N ASP A 241 11.31 -28.58 -2.07
CA ASP A 241 11.97 -29.88 -1.88
C ASP A 241 12.35 -30.52 -3.23
N VAL A 242 11.44 -30.45 -4.21
CA VAL A 242 11.69 -30.94 -5.58
C VAL A 242 12.79 -30.12 -6.26
N TRP A 243 12.81 -28.80 -6.08
CA TRP A 243 13.86 -27.93 -6.64
C TRP A 243 15.25 -28.27 -6.06
N ASN A 244 15.34 -28.56 -4.76
CA ASN A 244 16.59 -29.00 -4.14
C ASN A 244 17.01 -30.40 -4.61
N SER A 245 16.06 -31.35 -4.75
CA SER A 245 16.39 -32.71 -5.22
C SER A 245 16.86 -32.76 -6.68
N LEU A 246 16.47 -31.77 -7.50
CA LEU A 246 16.92 -31.59 -8.88
C LEU A 246 18.21 -30.77 -9.02
N GLY A 247 18.96 -30.53 -7.93
CA GLY A 247 20.23 -29.79 -7.99
C GLY A 247 20.04 -28.29 -8.19
N GLN A 248 18.98 -27.72 -7.61
CA GLN A 248 18.73 -26.27 -7.55
C GLN A 248 18.42 -25.59 -8.91
N SER A 249 17.86 -26.35 -9.86
CA SER A 249 17.25 -25.81 -11.08
C SER A 249 16.14 -26.75 -11.58
N MET A 250 15.11 -26.18 -12.23
CA MET A 250 14.07 -26.92 -12.94
C MET A 250 14.06 -26.55 -14.42
N SER A 251 13.74 -27.52 -15.28
CA SER A 251 13.62 -27.28 -16.72
C SER A 251 12.45 -26.33 -17.04
N PRO A 252 12.56 -25.45 -18.05
CA PRO A 252 11.48 -24.52 -18.39
C PRO A 252 10.14 -25.19 -18.72
N ASN A 253 10.15 -26.40 -19.30
CA ASN A 253 8.94 -27.18 -19.58
C ASN A 253 8.24 -27.64 -18.28
N MET A 254 9.01 -28.05 -17.26
CA MET A 254 8.46 -28.40 -15.94
C MET A 254 7.88 -27.16 -15.26
N VAL A 255 8.61 -26.05 -15.27
CA VAL A 255 8.14 -24.79 -14.67
C VAL A 255 6.95 -24.20 -15.44
N ALA A 256 6.82 -24.42 -16.75
CA ALA A 256 5.63 -24.09 -17.53
C ALA A 256 4.40 -24.90 -17.07
N CYS A 257 4.55 -26.20 -16.83
CA CYS A 257 3.45 -27.02 -16.28
C CYS A 257 3.05 -26.54 -14.87
N ILE A 258 4.02 -26.18 -14.02
CA ILE A 258 3.78 -25.55 -12.71
C ILE A 258 3.01 -24.24 -12.87
N ALA A 259 3.41 -23.38 -13.82
CA ALA A 259 2.76 -22.09 -14.06
C ALA A 259 1.28 -22.25 -14.43
N VAL A 260 0.98 -23.12 -15.39
CA VAL A 260 -0.39 -23.38 -15.86
C VAL A 260 -1.30 -23.87 -14.73
N GLU A 261 -0.82 -24.79 -13.91
CA GLU A 261 -1.59 -25.33 -12.79
C GLU A 261 -1.70 -24.30 -11.64
N ALA A 262 -0.61 -23.63 -11.25
CA ALA A 262 -0.63 -22.61 -10.20
C ALA A 262 -1.54 -21.42 -10.53
N ILE A 263 -1.56 -20.94 -11.78
CA ILE A 263 -2.50 -19.90 -12.24
C ILE A 263 -3.95 -20.40 -12.11
N SER A 264 -4.20 -21.68 -12.42
CA SER A 264 -5.53 -22.30 -12.31
C SER A 264 -5.99 -22.43 -10.85
N ILE A 265 -5.08 -22.69 -9.90
CA ILE A 265 -5.38 -22.72 -8.46
C ILE A 265 -5.66 -21.30 -7.94
N LEU A 266 -4.81 -20.32 -8.29
CA LEU A 266 -5.00 -18.92 -7.92
C LEU A 266 -6.31 -18.35 -8.48
N GLU A 267 -6.69 -18.65 -9.72
CA GLU A 267 -8.00 -18.26 -10.26
C GLU A 267 -9.15 -18.73 -9.36
N LYS A 268 -9.10 -20.00 -8.90
CA LYS A 268 -10.17 -20.60 -8.10
C LYS A 268 -10.23 -20.02 -6.68
N LEU A 269 -9.07 -19.71 -6.10
CA LEU A 269 -8.93 -18.94 -4.85
C LEU A 269 -9.52 -17.51 -5.01
N HIS A 270 -9.14 -16.82 -6.09
CA HIS A 270 -9.58 -15.46 -6.40
C HIS A 270 -11.10 -15.41 -6.64
N LEU A 271 -11.68 -16.35 -7.39
CA LEU A 271 -13.12 -16.44 -7.62
C LEU A 271 -13.93 -16.49 -6.30
N LYS A 272 -13.40 -17.22 -5.30
CA LYS A 272 -13.96 -17.32 -3.93
C LYS A 272 -13.78 -16.06 -3.08
N GLY A 273 -13.08 -15.04 -3.59
CA GLY A 273 -12.92 -13.72 -2.97
C GLY A 273 -11.69 -13.55 -2.09
N PHE A 274 -10.73 -14.48 -2.16
CA PHE A 274 -9.49 -14.43 -1.39
C PHE A 274 -8.27 -14.23 -2.28
N VAL A 275 -7.25 -13.58 -1.74
CA VAL A 275 -5.85 -13.62 -2.21
C VAL A 275 -5.03 -14.41 -1.18
N HIS A 276 -3.96 -15.05 -1.64
CA HIS A 276 -3.06 -15.88 -0.85
C HIS A 276 -2.11 -15.04 0.02
N GLY A 277 -1.45 -14.05 -0.58
CA GLY A 277 -0.54 -13.12 0.11
C GLY A 277 0.86 -13.67 0.43
N ASP A 278 1.12 -14.96 0.22
CA ASP A 278 2.43 -15.59 0.42
C ASP A 278 2.71 -16.70 -0.61
N VAL A 279 2.63 -16.36 -1.90
CA VAL A 279 2.92 -17.29 -3.01
C VAL A 279 4.43 -17.53 -3.12
N LYS A 280 4.85 -18.79 -2.98
CA LYS A 280 6.27 -19.21 -2.95
C LYS A 280 6.43 -20.73 -3.17
N PRO A 281 7.63 -21.25 -3.55
CA PRO A 281 7.86 -22.68 -3.76
C PRO A 281 7.47 -23.58 -2.57
N GLU A 282 7.69 -23.10 -1.35
CA GLU A 282 7.45 -23.85 -0.10
C GLU A 282 5.95 -24.08 0.17
N ASN A 283 5.06 -23.22 -0.37
CA ASN A 283 3.62 -23.29 -0.18
C ASN A 283 2.88 -24.03 -1.32
N PHE A 284 3.60 -24.49 -2.35
CA PHE A 284 3.06 -25.36 -3.39
C PHE A 284 3.56 -26.79 -3.20
N LEU A 285 2.66 -27.74 -2.93
CA LEU A 285 2.98 -29.14 -2.69
C LEU A 285 2.39 -30.04 -3.77
N LEU A 286 3.07 -31.17 -4.02
CA LEU A 286 2.55 -32.25 -4.83
C LEU A 286 1.58 -33.13 -4.03
N GLY A 287 0.76 -33.92 -4.71
CA GLY A 287 0.03 -35.02 -4.08
C GLY A 287 0.98 -36.10 -3.54
N GLN A 288 0.45 -37.03 -2.74
CA GLN A 288 1.27 -38.12 -2.18
C GLN A 288 1.90 -39.00 -3.28
N PRO A 289 3.19 -39.33 -3.20
CA PRO A 289 3.84 -40.27 -4.12
C PRO A 289 3.15 -41.63 -4.17
N GLY A 290 3.04 -42.23 -5.36
CA GLY A 290 2.37 -43.51 -5.55
C GLY A 290 0.85 -43.44 -5.38
N THR A 291 0.25 -42.28 -5.60
CA THR A 291 -1.21 -42.08 -5.70
C THR A 291 -1.57 -41.47 -7.05
N ALA A 292 -2.83 -41.59 -7.48
CA ALA A 292 -3.29 -40.99 -8.75
C ALA A 292 -3.15 -39.45 -8.80
N GLU A 293 -3.00 -38.81 -7.65
CA GLU A 293 -2.84 -37.36 -7.52
C GLU A 293 -1.36 -36.93 -7.34
N GLU A 294 -0.37 -37.84 -7.42
CA GLU A 294 1.05 -37.53 -7.16
C GLU A 294 1.62 -36.37 -8.01
N LYS A 295 1.13 -36.21 -9.25
CA LYS A 295 1.54 -35.14 -10.18
C LYS A 295 0.72 -33.86 -10.03
N LYS A 296 -0.27 -33.81 -9.14
CA LYS A 296 -1.18 -32.66 -8.98
C LYS A 296 -0.60 -31.68 -7.98
N LEU A 297 -0.77 -30.40 -8.26
CA LEU A 297 -0.32 -29.32 -7.39
C LEU A 297 -1.41 -28.88 -6.40
N TYR A 298 -0.99 -28.51 -5.20
CA TYR A 298 -1.81 -27.98 -4.13
C TYR A 298 -1.16 -26.73 -3.54
N LEU A 299 -1.97 -25.74 -3.17
CA LEU A 299 -1.54 -24.52 -2.48
C LEU A 299 -1.95 -24.60 -1.00
N ILE A 300 -0.99 -24.37 -0.10
CA ILE A 300 -1.15 -24.49 1.36
C ILE A 300 -0.78 -23.20 2.10
N ASP A 301 -1.02 -23.19 3.41
CA ASP A 301 -0.73 -22.11 4.37
C ASP A 301 -1.48 -20.79 4.08
N LEU A 302 -2.78 -20.81 4.37
CA LEU A 302 -3.69 -19.70 4.13
C LEU A 302 -3.68 -18.68 5.29
N GLY A 303 -2.65 -18.71 6.16
CA GLY A 303 -2.52 -17.85 7.34
C GLY A 303 -2.35 -16.36 7.01
N LEU A 304 -1.85 -16.03 5.82
CA LEU A 304 -1.73 -14.66 5.29
C LEU A 304 -2.83 -14.28 4.29
N ALA A 305 -3.75 -15.19 4.00
CA ALA A 305 -4.82 -14.95 3.04
C ALA A 305 -5.72 -13.80 3.49
N SER A 306 -6.24 -13.03 2.54
CA SER A 306 -7.11 -11.89 2.82
C SER A 306 -8.17 -11.71 1.73
N ARG A 307 -9.21 -10.93 2.00
CA ARG A 307 -10.28 -10.67 1.03
C ARG A 307 -9.89 -9.54 0.08
N TRP A 308 -10.01 -9.76 -1.23
CA TRP A 308 -9.89 -8.71 -2.26
C TRP A 308 -11.25 -8.14 -2.69
N LYS A 309 -12.36 -8.82 -2.36
CA LYS A 309 -13.72 -8.31 -2.49
C LYS A 309 -14.53 -8.49 -1.22
N ASP A 310 -15.43 -7.55 -0.97
CA ASP A 310 -16.41 -7.67 0.10
C ASP A 310 -17.38 -8.83 -0.16
N SER A 311 -17.76 -9.54 0.90
CA SER A 311 -18.60 -10.73 0.82
C SER A 311 -20.10 -10.44 0.62
N ALA A 312 -20.57 -9.24 0.97
CA ALA A 312 -22.00 -8.90 0.88
C ALA A 312 -22.35 -8.22 -0.46
N SER A 313 -21.53 -7.25 -0.87
CA SER A 313 -21.72 -6.46 -2.10
C SER A 313 -21.01 -7.04 -3.32
N GLY A 314 -20.03 -7.93 -3.12
CA GLY A 314 -19.16 -8.45 -4.18
C GLY A 314 -18.18 -7.42 -4.76
N GLN A 315 -18.18 -6.18 -4.27
CA GLN A 315 -17.33 -5.09 -4.75
C GLN A 315 -15.88 -5.29 -4.33
N HIS A 316 -14.96 -4.74 -5.11
CA HIS A 316 -13.53 -4.73 -4.77
C HIS A 316 -13.30 -3.99 -3.45
N VAL A 317 -12.36 -4.47 -2.61
CA VAL A 317 -11.96 -3.73 -1.40
C VAL A 317 -11.31 -2.41 -1.76
N GLU A 318 -11.49 -1.41 -0.89
CA GLU A 318 -10.89 -0.09 -1.07
C GLU A 318 -9.36 -0.14 -1.01
N TYR A 319 -8.72 0.76 -1.79
CA TYR A 319 -7.28 0.92 -1.78
C TYR A 319 -6.83 1.72 -0.54
N ASP A 320 -5.96 1.09 0.25
CA ASP A 320 -5.25 1.70 1.37
C ASP A 320 -3.74 1.46 1.24
N GLN A 321 -2.94 2.30 1.90
CA GLN A 321 -1.50 2.12 2.01
C GLN A 321 -1.04 2.35 3.45
N ARG A 322 -0.35 1.35 4.00
CA ARG A 322 0.24 1.35 5.34
C ARG A 322 1.72 0.98 5.24
N PRO A 323 2.61 1.95 4.94
CA PRO A 323 4.02 1.69 4.67
C PRO A 323 4.80 0.98 5.77
N ASP A 324 4.25 0.88 6.99
CA ASP A 324 4.84 0.17 8.12
C ASP A 324 4.41 -1.31 8.25
N ILE A 325 3.49 -1.77 7.41
CA ILE A 325 2.96 -3.14 7.42
C ILE A 325 3.38 -3.88 6.16
N PHE A 326 4.39 -4.74 6.30
CA PHE A 326 4.76 -5.74 5.29
C PHE A 326 4.15 -7.11 5.62
N ARG A 327 3.80 -7.90 4.60
CA ARG A 327 3.32 -9.29 4.71
C ARG A 327 3.89 -10.15 3.58
N GLY A 328 3.97 -11.46 3.81
CA GLY A 328 4.51 -12.43 2.87
C GLY A 328 6.04 -12.57 2.94
N THR A 329 6.59 -13.38 2.04
CA THR A 329 8.02 -13.69 2.00
C THR A 329 8.78 -12.69 1.12
N ILE A 330 9.69 -11.90 1.71
CA ILE A 330 10.46 -10.80 1.05
C ILE A 330 11.00 -11.18 -0.34
N ARG A 331 11.51 -12.41 -0.52
CA ARG A 331 12.08 -12.88 -1.79
C ARG A 331 11.06 -12.85 -2.93
N TYR A 332 9.82 -13.27 -2.66
CA TYR A 332 8.78 -13.51 -3.67
C TYR A 332 7.61 -12.52 -3.64
N ALA A 333 7.39 -11.78 -2.55
CA ALA A 333 6.27 -10.83 -2.44
C ALA A 333 6.28 -9.74 -3.53
N SER A 334 5.11 -9.22 -3.89
CA SER A 334 4.98 -8.13 -4.87
C SER A 334 5.65 -6.82 -4.40
N VAL A 335 5.96 -5.93 -5.34
CA VAL A 335 6.35 -4.54 -5.06
C VAL A 335 5.30 -3.84 -4.20
N HIS A 336 4.01 -4.09 -4.44
CA HIS A 336 2.95 -3.42 -3.69
C HIS A 336 2.84 -3.91 -2.24
N ALA A 337 3.11 -5.20 -1.98
CA ALA A 337 3.21 -5.73 -0.62
C ALA A 337 4.38 -5.10 0.15
N HIS A 338 5.53 -4.87 -0.50
CA HIS A 338 6.63 -4.10 0.08
C HIS A 338 6.28 -2.65 0.38
N LEU A 339 5.43 -2.02 -0.43
CA LEU A 339 4.91 -0.68 -0.21
C LEU A 339 3.77 -0.63 0.82
N GLY A 340 3.37 -1.76 1.39
CA GLY A 340 2.28 -1.85 2.38
C GLY A 340 0.90 -1.50 1.82
N ARG A 341 0.69 -1.67 0.51
CA ARG A 341 -0.61 -1.47 -0.14
C ARG A 341 -1.59 -2.59 0.23
N THR A 342 -2.89 -2.33 0.15
CA THR A 342 -3.91 -3.40 0.15
C THR A 342 -3.55 -4.44 -0.92
N GLY A 343 -3.52 -5.72 -0.55
CA GLY A 343 -3.23 -6.81 -1.47
C GLY A 343 -4.43 -7.13 -2.37
N SER A 344 -4.17 -7.41 -3.64
CA SER A 344 -5.15 -7.82 -4.64
C SER A 344 -4.60 -8.97 -5.51
N ARG A 345 -5.41 -9.43 -6.45
CA ARG A 345 -5.13 -10.59 -7.32
C ARG A 345 -3.86 -10.44 -8.15
N ARG A 346 -3.47 -9.19 -8.46
CA ARG A 346 -2.20 -8.88 -9.14
C ARG A 346 -0.98 -9.29 -8.32
N ASP A 347 -1.07 -9.20 -6.99
CA ASP A 347 0.04 -9.43 -6.07
C ASP A 347 0.44 -10.92 -6.01
N ASP A 348 -0.55 -11.81 -5.99
CA ASP A 348 -0.31 -13.26 -6.05
C ASP A 348 0.28 -13.68 -7.41
N LEU A 349 -0.16 -13.04 -8.50
CA LEU A 349 0.33 -13.33 -9.86
C LEU A 349 1.74 -12.77 -10.10
N GLU A 350 2.08 -11.58 -9.58
CA GLU A 350 3.44 -11.05 -9.57
C GLU A 350 4.37 -11.94 -8.72
N SER A 351 3.90 -12.36 -7.54
CA SER A 351 4.65 -13.25 -6.66
C SER A 351 4.87 -14.64 -7.28
N LEU A 352 3.89 -15.13 -8.05
CA LEU A 352 4.04 -16.33 -8.87
C LEU A 352 5.08 -16.13 -9.98
N ALA A 353 5.11 -14.99 -10.67
CA ALA A 353 6.13 -14.72 -11.70
C ALA A 353 7.55 -14.79 -11.13
N TYR A 354 7.77 -14.16 -9.96
CA TYR A 354 9.05 -14.24 -9.25
C TYR A 354 9.39 -15.68 -8.79
N THR A 355 8.38 -16.43 -8.34
CA THR A 355 8.51 -17.85 -7.95
C THR A 355 8.95 -18.73 -9.15
N LEU A 356 8.30 -18.59 -10.30
CA LEU A 356 8.61 -19.38 -11.50
C LEU A 356 10.02 -19.06 -12.04
N ILE A 357 10.39 -17.78 -12.07
CA ILE A 357 11.73 -17.35 -12.51
C ILE A 357 12.81 -17.85 -11.54
N PHE A 358 12.52 -17.88 -10.23
CA PHE A 358 13.41 -18.49 -9.23
C PHE A 358 13.61 -19.99 -9.48
N LEU A 359 12.55 -20.76 -9.74
CA LEU A 359 12.66 -22.22 -9.98
C LEU A 359 13.56 -22.56 -11.18
N ILE A 360 13.59 -21.72 -12.21
CA ILE A 360 14.49 -21.87 -13.37
C ILE A 360 15.93 -21.44 -13.00
N LYS A 361 16.10 -20.20 -12.52
CA LYS A 361 17.40 -19.54 -12.40
C LYS A 361 18.14 -19.81 -11.09
N GLY A 362 17.47 -20.41 -10.11
CA GLY A 362 17.93 -20.64 -8.74
C GLY A 362 18.20 -19.40 -7.89
N ARG A 363 18.11 -18.19 -8.47
CA ARG A 363 18.30 -16.91 -7.77
C ARG A 363 17.54 -15.75 -8.42
N LEU A 364 17.19 -14.76 -7.60
CA LEU A 364 16.61 -13.48 -8.00
C LEU A 364 17.59 -12.32 -7.75
N PRO A 365 17.54 -11.21 -8.54
CA PRO A 365 18.53 -10.12 -8.47
C PRO A 365 18.57 -9.29 -7.16
N TRP A 366 17.71 -9.61 -6.20
CA TRP A 366 17.55 -8.91 -4.91
C TRP A 366 17.78 -9.83 -3.69
N GLN A 367 18.41 -10.99 -3.87
CA GLN A 367 18.91 -11.78 -2.74
C GLN A 367 20.21 -11.18 -2.17
N GLY A 368 20.45 -11.39 -0.87
CA GLY A 368 21.67 -10.96 -0.17
C GLY A 368 21.54 -9.71 0.71
N TYR A 369 20.45 -8.92 0.58
CA TYR A 369 20.20 -7.80 1.51
C TYR A 369 19.90 -8.30 2.94
N GLN A 370 20.39 -7.59 3.94
CA GLN A 370 20.23 -7.89 5.38
C GLN A 370 19.91 -6.62 6.19
N GLY A 371 19.48 -6.77 7.44
CA GLY A 371 19.10 -5.68 8.34
C GLY A 371 17.67 -5.17 8.16
N ASP A 372 17.24 -4.22 9.01
CA ASP A 372 15.84 -3.76 9.07
C ASP A 372 15.35 -3.09 7.77
N ASN A 373 16.26 -2.53 6.98
CA ASN A 373 15.94 -1.92 5.68
C ASN A 373 15.91 -2.94 4.51
N LYS A 374 16.10 -4.25 4.76
CA LYS A 374 16.07 -5.34 3.76
C LYS A 374 14.85 -5.27 2.85
N SER A 375 13.65 -5.04 3.42
CA SER A 375 12.39 -4.92 2.65
C SER A 375 12.41 -3.72 1.68
N PHE A 376 12.89 -2.56 2.13
CA PHE A 376 13.01 -1.34 1.32
C PHE A 376 14.03 -1.52 0.17
N LEU A 377 15.20 -2.09 0.47
CA LEU A 377 16.26 -2.32 -0.53
C LEU A 377 15.81 -3.34 -1.59
N VAL A 378 15.13 -4.42 -1.18
CA VAL A 378 14.53 -5.40 -2.09
C VAL A 378 13.46 -4.76 -2.98
N CYS A 379 12.57 -3.93 -2.42
CA CYS A 379 11.56 -3.22 -3.19
C CYS A 379 12.17 -2.28 -4.25
N LYS A 380 13.15 -1.47 -3.83
CA LYS A 380 13.92 -0.58 -4.72
C LYS A 380 14.58 -1.37 -5.86
N LYS A 381 15.17 -2.53 -5.55
CA LYS A 381 15.83 -3.41 -6.54
C LYS A 381 14.83 -4.07 -7.48
N LYS A 382 13.66 -4.50 -6.99
CA LYS A 382 12.55 -5.02 -7.82
C LYS A 382 12.10 -3.98 -8.84
N MET A 383 11.75 -2.78 -8.40
CA MET A 383 11.29 -1.69 -9.28
C MET A 383 12.35 -1.23 -10.30
N ALA A 384 13.64 -1.35 -9.97
CA ALA A 384 14.74 -1.03 -10.87
C ALA A 384 15.15 -2.18 -11.82
N THR A 385 14.55 -3.36 -11.71
CA THR A 385 14.89 -4.53 -12.55
C THR A 385 13.85 -4.71 -13.64
N SER A 386 14.22 -4.51 -14.91
CA SER A 386 13.29 -4.70 -16.03
C SER A 386 13.01 -6.20 -16.30
N PRO A 387 11.88 -6.52 -16.97
CA PRO A 387 11.57 -7.88 -17.39
C PRO A 387 12.64 -8.53 -18.27
N GLU A 388 13.38 -7.76 -19.09
CA GLU A 388 14.52 -8.25 -19.87
C GLU A 388 15.65 -8.75 -18.98
N VAL A 389 16.05 -7.94 -17.99
CA VAL A 389 17.14 -8.30 -17.06
C VAL A 389 16.72 -9.48 -16.19
N MET A 390 15.48 -9.46 -15.72
CA MET A 390 14.90 -10.51 -14.87
C MET A 390 14.83 -11.86 -15.61
N CYS A 391 14.20 -11.87 -16.79
CA CYS A 391 14.01 -13.06 -17.62
C CYS A 391 15.15 -13.32 -18.61
N CYS A 392 16.33 -12.70 -18.42
CA CYS A 392 17.51 -12.99 -19.21
C CYS A 392 17.84 -14.50 -19.14
N PHE A 393 17.98 -15.15 -20.29
CA PHE A 393 18.08 -16.60 -20.51
C PHE A 393 16.85 -17.46 -20.13
N CYS A 394 15.70 -16.87 -19.80
CA CYS A 394 14.43 -17.60 -19.72
C CYS A 394 13.70 -17.58 -21.08
N PRO A 395 12.89 -18.61 -21.41
CA PRO A 395 12.01 -18.57 -22.57
C PRO A 395 11.01 -17.40 -22.53
N ALA A 396 10.62 -16.91 -23.71
CA ALA A 396 9.75 -15.75 -23.88
C ALA A 396 8.44 -15.78 -23.06
N PRO A 397 7.73 -16.92 -22.86
CA PRO A 397 6.54 -17.00 -22.01
C PRO A 397 6.70 -16.42 -20.60
N PHE A 398 7.85 -16.65 -19.96
CA PHE A 398 8.11 -16.13 -18.60
C PHE A 398 8.27 -14.61 -18.59
N LYS A 399 8.86 -14.04 -19.64
CA LYS A 399 8.93 -12.59 -19.82
C LYS A 399 7.53 -12.00 -20.08
N GLN A 400 6.77 -12.59 -20.99
CA GLN A 400 5.41 -12.14 -21.32
C GLN A 400 4.46 -12.20 -20.11
N PHE A 401 4.54 -13.26 -19.31
CA PHE A 401 3.79 -13.38 -18.06
C PHE A 401 4.18 -12.29 -17.05
N LEU A 402 5.49 -12.09 -16.81
CA LEU A 402 5.99 -11.04 -15.93
C LEU A 402 5.56 -9.62 -16.38
N GLU A 403 5.67 -9.32 -17.68
CA GLU A 403 5.21 -8.06 -18.27
C GLU A 403 3.69 -7.86 -18.13
N ALA A 404 2.90 -8.93 -18.24
CA ALA A 404 1.45 -8.84 -18.09
C ALA A 404 1.04 -8.55 -16.64
N VAL A 405 1.63 -9.23 -15.65
CA VAL A 405 1.21 -9.10 -14.23
C VAL A 405 1.72 -7.82 -13.57
N THR A 406 2.94 -7.37 -13.91
CA THR A 406 3.53 -6.13 -13.34
C THR A 406 2.88 -4.84 -13.84
N ASN A 407 2.10 -4.88 -14.93
CA ASN A 407 1.36 -3.73 -15.46
C ASN A 407 -0.13 -3.72 -15.07
N MET A 408 -0.57 -4.67 -14.23
CA MET A 408 -1.97 -4.85 -13.85
C MET A 408 -2.43 -3.82 -12.80
N LYS A 409 -3.62 -3.22 -12.98
CA LYS A 409 -4.18 -2.28 -12.00
C LYS A 409 -4.68 -2.99 -10.74
N PHE A 410 -4.86 -2.25 -9.65
CA PHE A 410 -5.27 -2.79 -8.35
C PHE A 410 -6.58 -3.58 -8.39
N ASP A 411 -7.55 -3.11 -9.16
CA ASP A 411 -8.92 -3.63 -9.29
C ASP A 411 -9.16 -4.43 -10.58
N GLU A 412 -8.16 -4.57 -11.43
CA GLU A 412 -8.26 -5.26 -12.73
C GLU A 412 -8.64 -6.74 -12.55
N GLU A 413 -9.56 -7.23 -13.39
CA GLU A 413 -9.90 -8.65 -13.45
C GLU A 413 -8.82 -9.38 -14.29
N PRO A 414 -8.03 -10.30 -13.71
CA PRO A 414 -6.98 -10.96 -14.47
C PRO A 414 -7.58 -11.88 -15.55
N ASN A 415 -7.07 -11.78 -16.78
CA ASN A 415 -7.41 -12.74 -17.83
C ASN A 415 -6.56 -14.02 -17.68
N TYR A 416 -6.91 -14.87 -16.72
CA TYR A 416 -6.19 -16.11 -16.40
C TYR A 416 -5.98 -17.01 -17.62
N ALA A 417 -6.97 -17.12 -18.51
CA ALA A 417 -6.86 -17.89 -19.74
C ALA A 417 -5.75 -17.37 -20.67
N LYS A 418 -5.62 -16.03 -20.82
CA LYS A 418 -4.50 -15.42 -21.57
C LYS A 418 -3.16 -15.67 -20.88
N LEU A 419 -3.11 -15.54 -19.55
CA LEU A 419 -1.89 -15.79 -18.77
C LEU A 419 -1.41 -17.25 -18.87
N ILE A 420 -2.34 -18.22 -18.90
CA ILE A 420 -2.06 -19.63 -19.17
C ILE A 420 -1.53 -19.82 -20.59
N SER A 421 -2.18 -19.22 -21.60
CA SER A 421 -1.85 -19.43 -23.02
C SER A 421 -0.42 -19.02 -23.43
N PHE A 422 0.24 -18.16 -22.65
CA PHE A 422 1.66 -17.86 -22.88
C PHE A 422 2.54 -19.12 -22.81
N PHE A 423 2.19 -20.09 -21.96
CA PHE A 423 3.00 -21.28 -21.71
C PHE A 423 2.74 -22.43 -22.68
N ASP A 424 1.71 -22.36 -23.53
CA ASP A 424 1.27 -23.46 -24.41
C ASP A 424 2.41 -24.05 -25.27
N SER A 425 3.35 -23.22 -25.74
CA SER A 425 4.50 -23.64 -26.54
C SER A 425 5.57 -24.44 -25.78
N LEU A 426 5.49 -24.52 -24.46
CA LEU A 426 6.41 -25.26 -23.58
C LEU A 426 5.77 -26.52 -22.98
N ILE A 427 4.47 -26.74 -23.18
CA ILE A 427 3.72 -27.87 -22.64
C ILE A 427 3.81 -29.06 -23.60
N GLU A 428 4.31 -30.19 -23.08
CA GLU A 428 4.35 -31.46 -23.81
C GLU A 428 2.93 -31.92 -24.21
N PRO A 429 2.63 -32.18 -25.50
CA PRO A 429 1.32 -32.67 -25.92
C PRO A 429 0.90 -33.98 -25.24
N CYS A 430 1.85 -34.89 -24.99
CA CYS A 430 1.57 -36.17 -24.34
C CYS A 430 1.35 -36.01 -22.83
N THR A 431 0.15 -36.32 -22.34
CA THR A 431 -0.25 -36.11 -20.94
C THR A 431 0.54 -36.94 -19.93
N SER A 432 0.89 -38.18 -20.26
CA SER A 432 1.62 -39.09 -19.36
C SER A 432 3.07 -38.64 -19.12
N LEU A 433 3.69 -38.00 -20.12
CA LEU A 433 5.06 -37.48 -20.07
C LEU A 433 5.18 -36.17 -19.28
N ARG A 434 4.08 -35.49 -18.97
CA ARG A 434 4.12 -34.24 -18.20
C ARG A 434 4.63 -34.52 -16.77
N PRO A 435 5.52 -33.68 -16.21
CA PRO A 435 5.98 -33.81 -14.83
C PRO A 435 4.88 -33.41 -13.84
N ILE A 436 4.00 -32.48 -14.23
CA ILE A 436 2.88 -31.96 -13.43
C ILE A 436 1.58 -32.13 -14.23
N ARG A 437 0.50 -32.48 -13.52
CA ARG A 437 -0.86 -32.57 -14.06
C ARG A 437 -1.46 -31.17 -14.14
N ILE A 438 -1.98 -30.81 -15.32
CA ILE A 438 -2.48 -29.48 -15.64
C ILE A 438 -3.99 -29.45 -15.96
N ASP A 439 -4.73 -30.41 -15.42
CA ASP A 439 -6.17 -30.59 -15.67
C ASP A 439 -7.02 -29.41 -15.18
N GLY A 440 -6.48 -28.59 -14.26
CA GLY A 440 -7.11 -27.35 -13.82
C GLY A 440 -7.39 -26.40 -14.98
N ALA A 441 -6.42 -26.26 -15.90
CA ALA A 441 -6.52 -25.39 -17.07
C ALA A 441 -7.51 -25.89 -18.13
N LEU A 442 -7.65 -27.21 -18.29
CA LEU A 442 -8.62 -27.78 -19.26
C LEU A 442 -10.07 -27.40 -18.89
N LYS A 443 -10.38 -27.28 -17.58
CA LYS A 443 -11.68 -26.80 -17.09
C LYS A 443 -11.87 -25.28 -17.22
N VAL A 444 -10.79 -24.51 -17.38
CA VAL A 444 -10.85 -23.08 -17.74
C VAL A 444 -11.19 -22.92 -19.22
N GLY A 445 -10.59 -23.74 -20.09
CA GLY A 445 -10.84 -23.73 -21.53
C GLY A 445 -12.24 -24.20 -21.95
N GLN A 446 -12.75 -25.29 -21.35
CA GLN A 446 -13.98 -25.97 -21.83
C GLN A 446 -15.28 -25.14 -21.79
N LYS A 447 -15.31 -23.96 -21.16
CA LYS A 447 -16.46 -23.03 -21.24
C LYS A 447 -16.45 -22.10 -22.46
N ARG A 448 -15.45 -22.19 -23.35
CA ARG A 448 -15.46 -21.55 -24.66
C ARG A 448 -15.03 -22.55 -25.73
N GLY A 449 -15.85 -22.68 -26.78
CA GLY A 449 -15.41 -23.35 -28.01
C GLY A 449 -14.19 -22.64 -28.60
N ARG A 450 -13.52 -23.29 -29.56
CA ARG A 450 -12.40 -22.72 -30.34
C ARG A 450 -12.81 -21.41 -31.03
N LEU A 451 -12.72 -20.30 -30.31
CA LEU A 451 -12.43 -19.02 -30.91
C LEU A 451 -10.94 -19.02 -31.20
N LEU A 452 -10.57 -18.94 -32.48
CA LEU A 452 -9.27 -18.41 -32.83
C LEU A 452 -9.16 -17.06 -32.11
N ILE A 453 -8.19 -16.94 -31.23
CA ILE A 453 -7.76 -15.62 -30.76
C ILE A 453 -7.03 -15.04 -31.96
N ASN A 454 -7.72 -14.19 -32.75
CA ASN A 454 -7.03 -13.37 -33.73
C ASN A 454 -5.96 -12.58 -32.96
N LEU A 455 -4.71 -12.81 -33.32
CA LEU A 455 -3.55 -12.05 -32.83
C LEU A 455 -3.43 -10.68 -33.52
N GLU A 456 -4.53 -10.20 -34.12
CA GLU A 456 -4.66 -8.91 -34.79
C GLU A 456 -4.94 -7.83 -33.74
N GLU A 457 -3.85 -7.23 -33.27
CA GLU A 457 -3.72 -5.80 -32.98
C GLU A 457 -4.95 -5.05 -32.41
N GLU A 458 -5.40 -5.40 -31.21
CA GLU A 458 -5.77 -4.34 -30.24
C GLU A 458 -4.49 -3.77 -29.60
N GLU A 459 -3.68 -3.06 -30.42
CA GLU A 459 -2.84 -1.98 -29.88
C GLU A 459 -3.74 -0.83 -29.43
N GLN A 460 -4.44 -1.03 -28.31
CA GLN A 460 -4.61 0.11 -27.40
C GLN A 460 -3.18 0.60 -27.11
N PRO A 461 -2.89 1.91 -27.21
CA PRO A 461 -1.60 2.44 -26.86
C PRO A 461 -1.44 2.35 -25.34
N ARG A 462 -1.02 1.15 -24.89
CA ARG A 462 -0.40 0.94 -23.60
C ARG A 462 0.69 1.99 -23.55
N LYS A 463 0.50 3.01 -22.71
CA LYS A 463 1.55 3.98 -22.41
C LYS A 463 2.69 3.17 -21.84
N LYS A 464 3.61 2.73 -22.70
CA LYS A 464 4.90 2.15 -22.31
C LYS A 464 5.46 3.19 -21.35
N VAL A 465 5.45 2.89 -20.07
CA VAL A 465 6.17 3.67 -19.07
C VAL A 465 7.62 3.44 -19.46
N ARG A 466 8.09 4.29 -20.38
CA ARG A 466 9.43 4.23 -20.95
C ARG A 466 10.33 4.52 -19.76
N LEU A 467 10.83 3.44 -19.15
CA LEU A 467 11.71 3.50 -18.00
C LEU A 467 12.84 4.45 -18.42
N GLY A 468 12.92 5.57 -17.73
CA GLY A 468 13.80 6.65 -18.16
C GLY A 468 15.23 6.31 -17.81
N SER A 469 16.11 7.28 -17.99
CA SER A 469 17.17 7.39 -16.99
C SER A 469 16.56 7.98 -15.71
N PRO A 470 17.04 7.57 -14.52
CA PRO A 470 16.66 8.16 -13.24
C PRO A 470 16.61 9.68 -13.30
N ALA A 471 15.43 10.27 -13.06
CA ALA A 471 15.23 11.71 -13.19
C ALA A 471 14.60 12.31 -11.94
N ASN A 472 15.29 13.33 -11.39
CA ASN A 472 14.71 14.25 -10.45
C ASN A 472 13.84 15.26 -11.22
N GLN A 473 12.64 15.53 -10.72
CA GLN A 473 11.68 16.45 -11.33
C GLN A 473 11.03 17.31 -10.25
N TRP A 474 10.61 18.51 -10.65
CA TRP A 474 9.69 19.33 -9.89
C TRP A 474 8.30 18.70 -9.95
N ILE A 475 7.70 18.42 -8.79
CA ILE A 475 6.26 18.13 -8.67
C ILE A 475 5.59 19.41 -8.21
N SER A 476 4.68 19.94 -9.03
CA SER A 476 3.89 21.13 -8.68
C SER A 476 2.40 20.78 -8.63
N VAL A 477 1.74 21.19 -7.55
CA VAL A 477 0.30 21.06 -7.33
C VAL A 477 -0.33 22.44 -7.44
N TYR A 478 -1.34 22.55 -8.30
CA TYR A 478 -2.12 23.76 -8.49
C TYR A 478 -3.53 23.53 -7.97
N ASN A 479 -4.06 24.49 -7.21
CA ASN A 479 -5.46 24.49 -6.78
C ASN A 479 -6.16 25.68 -7.42
N ALA A 480 -7.43 25.50 -7.80
CA ALA A 480 -8.28 26.60 -8.20
C ALA A 480 -8.59 27.50 -6.99
N ARG A 481 -8.53 28.81 -7.20
CA ARG A 481 -8.85 29.82 -6.19
C ARG A 481 -9.51 31.03 -6.84
N ARG A 482 -10.17 31.86 -6.03
CA ARG A 482 -10.55 33.21 -6.46
C ARG A 482 -9.30 33.99 -6.93
N PRO A 483 -9.42 34.88 -7.94
CA PRO A 483 -8.29 35.65 -8.45
C PRO A 483 -7.51 36.32 -7.33
N MET A 484 -6.21 36.01 -7.24
CA MET A 484 -5.30 36.55 -6.23
C MET A 484 -3.92 36.84 -6.82
N LYS A 485 -3.18 37.74 -6.16
CA LYS A 485 -1.78 38.03 -6.49
C LYS A 485 -0.90 36.91 -5.92
N GLN A 486 -0.17 36.21 -6.78
CA GLN A 486 0.85 35.24 -6.42
C GLN A 486 2.17 35.63 -7.12
N ARG A 487 3.29 35.43 -6.43
CA ARG A 487 4.65 35.63 -6.93
C ARG A 487 5.46 34.37 -6.66
N TYR A 488 6.39 34.06 -7.55
CA TYR A 488 7.38 33.02 -7.33
C TYR A 488 8.79 33.55 -7.57
N HIS A 489 9.73 33.00 -6.80
CA HIS A 489 11.17 33.12 -7.04
C HIS A 489 11.75 31.70 -7.02
N TYR A 490 12.73 31.43 -7.87
CA TYR A 490 13.40 30.13 -7.96
C TYR A 490 14.87 30.35 -8.30
N ASN A 491 15.70 29.33 -8.08
CA ASN A 491 17.16 29.44 -8.14
C ASN A 491 17.71 30.54 -7.19
N VAL A 492 17.05 30.74 -6.04
CA VAL A 492 17.46 31.74 -5.05
C VAL A 492 18.57 31.17 -4.18
N ALA A 493 19.70 31.87 -4.13
CA ALA A 493 20.80 31.56 -3.21
C ALA A 493 20.56 32.23 -1.84
N ASP A 494 21.15 31.66 -0.78
CA ASP A 494 21.04 32.08 0.62
C ASP A 494 21.17 33.60 0.81
N THR A 495 22.19 34.21 0.21
CA THR A 495 22.50 35.65 0.30
C THR A 495 21.44 36.57 -0.30
N ARG A 496 20.50 36.04 -1.09
CA ARG A 496 19.43 36.80 -1.75
C ARG A 496 18.05 36.53 -1.15
N LEU A 497 17.96 35.64 -0.16
CA LEU A 497 16.70 35.19 0.40
C LEU A 497 15.92 36.36 1.04
N SER A 498 16.58 37.14 1.90
CA SER A 498 15.98 38.31 2.57
C SER A 498 15.40 39.32 1.61
N GLN A 499 16.16 39.74 0.60
CA GLN A 499 15.74 40.69 -0.44
C GLN A 499 14.44 40.26 -1.14
N HIS A 500 14.28 38.95 -1.40
CA HIS A 500 13.06 38.42 -2.02
C HIS A 500 11.86 38.38 -1.07
N VAL A 501 12.09 38.09 0.22
CA VAL A 501 11.04 38.05 1.25
C VAL A 501 10.56 39.46 1.60
N GLU A 502 11.48 40.40 1.84
CA GLU A 502 11.18 41.81 2.15
C GLU A 502 10.33 42.45 1.04
N LYS A 503 10.76 42.32 -0.21
CA LYS A 503 10.00 42.81 -1.38
C LYS A 503 8.64 42.11 -1.56
N GLY A 504 8.50 40.88 -1.07
CA GLY A 504 7.20 40.20 -1.04
C GLY A 504 6.27 40.79 0.03
N ASN A 505 6.80 41.04 1.23
CA ASN A 505 6.07 41.63 2.34
C ASN A 505 5.60 43.07 2.03
N GLU A 506 6.45 43.90 1.42
CA GLU A 506 6.09 45.23 0.89
C GLU A 506 4.90 45.17 -0.08
N ASP A 507 4.85 44.13 -0.90
CA ASP A 507 3.81 43.88 -1.89
C ASP A 507 2.52 43.24 -1.31
N GLY A 508 2.46 43.04 0.01
CA GLY A 508 1.36 42.38 0.72
C GLY A 508 1.27 40.87 0.49
N LEU A 509 2.40 40.22 0.16
CA LEU A 509 2.48 38.79 -0.12
C LEU A 509 3.24 38.06 0.99
N PHE A 510 2.67 36.96 1.48
CA PHE A 510 3.32 36.09 2.46
C PHE A 510 3.75 34.78 1.81
N ILE A 511 4.85 34.19 2.30
CA ILE A 511 5.34 32.90 1.84
C ILE A 511 4.32 31.81 2.16
N SER A 512 3.81 31.14 1.14
CA SER A 512 2.83 30.05 1.26
C SER A 512 3.47 28.67 1.08
N CYS A 513 4.47 28.55 0.21
CA CYS A 513 5.22 27.31 0.00
C CYS A 513 6.71 27.60 -0.29
N VAL A 514 7.60 26.84 0.35
CA VAL A 514 9.03 26.80 0.02
C VAL A 514 9.43 25.41 -0.46
N ALA A 515 10.43 25.35 -1.33
CA ALA A 515 11.08 24.12 -1.76
C ALA A 515 12.56 24.38 -2.05
N SER A 516 13.35 23.31 -2.21
CA SER A 516 14.75 23.39 -2.65
C SER A 516 14.99 22.43 -3.81
N ALA A 517 15.90 22.80 -4.71
CA ALA A 517 16.51 21.88 -5.65
C ALA A 517 18.03 22.01 -5.54
N ALA A 518 18.69 20.89 -5.23
CA ALA A 518 20.08 20.88 -4.75
C ALA A 518 20.26 21.80 -3.53
N ASN A 519 20.86 22.98 -3.71
CA ASN A 519 21.11 23.98 -2.67
C ASN A 519 20.54 25.36 -3.05
N LEU A 520 19.49 25.40 -3.87
CA LEU A 520 18.84 26.63 -4.31
C LEU A 520 17.34 26.61 -3.98
N TRP A 521 16.86 27.70 -3.42
CA TRP A 521 15.49 27.83 -2.94
C TRP A 521 14.51 28.22 -4.05
N ALA A 522 13.30 27.70 -3.92
CA ALA A 522 12.10 28.20 -4.58
C ALA A 522 11.13 28.72 -3.51
N LEU A 523 10.69 29.96 -3.68
CA LEU A 523 9.74 30.66 -2.82
C LEU A 523 8.46 30.92 -3.59
N ILE A 524 7.32 30.49 -3.05
CA ILE A 524 5.98 30.85 -3.51
C ILE A 524 5.36 31.76 -2.46
N MET A 525 4.88 32.93 -2.90
CA MET A 525 4.29 33.94 -2.02
C MET A 525 2.93 34.38 -2.58
N ASP A 526 1.89 34.47 -1.77
CA ASP A 526 0.57 34.92 -2.22
C ASP A 526 -0.20 35.71 -1.16
N ALA A 527 -1.16 36.49 -1.65
CA ALA A 527 -2.09 37.29 -0.84
C ALA A 527 -3.24 36.46 -0.22
N GLY A 528 -3.34 35.17 -0.57
CA GLY A 528 -4.44 34.27 -0.19
C GLY A 528 -4.14 33.35 0.99
N THR A 529 -3.08 33.63 1.76
CA THR A 529 -2.66 32.84 2.92
C THR A 529 -3.51 33.07 4.17
N GLY A 530 -4.01 34.30 4.36
CA GLY A 530 -4.63 34.74 5.60
C GLY A 530 -3.66 34.94 6.77
N PHE A 531 -2.34 34.92 6.52
CA PHE A 531 -1.35 35.19 7.55
C PHE A 531 -1.30 36.68 7.90
N THR A 532 -0.90 36.98 9.14
CA THR A 532 -0.80 38.37 9.65
C THR A 532 0.62 38.81 9.95
N SER A 533 1.54 37.86 10.10
CA SER A 533 2.97 38.10 10.33
C SER A 533 3.74 36.80 10.07
N GLN A 534 4.98 36.89 9.60
CA GLN A 534 5.87 35.75 9.36
C GLN A 534 7.27 36.01 9.92
N VAL A 535 7.91 34.93 10.34
CA VAL A 535 9.35 34.85 10.66
C VAL A 535 9.93 33.63 9.95
N TYR A 536 11.22 33.66 9.63
CA TYR A 536 11.91 32.53 9.01
C TYR A 536 13.32 32.37 9.57
N ASP A 537 13.84 31.15 9.53
CA ASP A 537 15.23 30.81 9.82
C ASP A 537 15.83 30.05 8.64
N LEU A 538 17.06 30.39 8.29
CA LEU A 538 17.88 29.70 7.31
C LEU A 538 19.10 29.15 8.04
N SER A 539 19.02 27.87 8.43
CA SER A 539 20.01 27.23 9.28
C SER A 539 20.74 26.11 8.56
N ALA A 540 22.03 25.95 8.84
CA ALA A 540 22.80 24.77 8.43
C ALA A 540 22.33 23.49 9.15
N VAL A 541 21.58 23.62 10.25
CA VAL A 541 20.97 22.50 10.98
C VAL A 541 19.57 22.21 10.42
N PHE A 542 19.33 20.97 10.02
CA PHE A 542 18.02 20.53 9.51
C PHE A 542 16.94 20.59 10.59
N LEU A 543 15.96 21.48 10.42
CA LEU A 543 14.89 21.80 11.38
C LEU A 543 15.44 22.17 12.78
N HIS A 544 16.18 23.29 12.81
CA HIS A 544 16.79 23.91 13.98
C HIS A 544 15.82 24.04 15.18
N LYS A 545 16.02 23.15 16.16
CA LYS A 545 15.06 22.92 17.27
C LYS A 545 14.82 24.16 18.13
N ASP A 546 15.89 24.78 18.62
CA ASP A 546 15.77 25.78 19.68
C ASP A 546 15.09 27.06 19.16
N TRP A 547 15.38 27.46 17.92
CA TRP A 547 14.67 28.54 17.24
C TRP A 547 13.17 28.22 17.02
N ILE A 548 12.83 27.00 16.60
CA ILE A 548 11.42 26.59 16.43
C ILE A 548 10.66 26.67 17.76
N MET A 549 11.28 26.22 18.85
CA MET A 549 10.68 26.28 20.20
C MET A 549 10.44 27.74 20.63
N GLU A 550 11.43 28.62 20.46
CA GLU A 550 11.32 30.06 20.76
C GLU A 550 10.19 30.73 19.96
N GLN A 551 10.02 30.38 18.68
CA GLN A 551 8.94 30.94 17.86
C GLN A 551 7.56 30.38 18.21
N TRP A 552 7.46 29.12 18.65
CA TRP A 552 6.21 28.55 19.17
C TRP A 552 5.75 29.28 20.45
N GLU A 553 6.65 29.61 21.38
CA GLU A 553 6.32 30.43 22.56
C GLU A 553 5.77 31.81 22.18
N LYS A 554 6.28 32.40 21.09
CA LYS A 554 5.80 33.66 20.52
C LYS A 554 4.52 33.53 19.68
N ASN A 555 3.88 32.35 19.69
CA ASN A 555 2.66 32.01 18.95
C ASN A 555 2.80 32.09 17.41
N TYR A 556 4.00 31.89 16.86
CA TYR A 556 4.15 31.54 15.45
C TYR A 556 4.04 30.03 15.29
N TYR A 557 3.46 29.57 14.18
CA TYR A 557 3.39 28.14 13.84
C TYR A 557 4.05 27.87 12.50
N ILE A 558 4.73 26.74 12.36
CA ILE A 558 5.37 26.33 11.10
C ILE A 558 4.30 26.25 10.00
N SER A 559 4.49 27.07 8.97
CA SER A 559 3.60 27.17 7.81
C SER A 559 4.24 26.55 6.56
N SER A 560 5.57 26.59 6.43
CA SER A 560 6.28 25.96 5.32
C SER A 560 7.72 25.60 5.69
N ILE A 561 8.25 24.52 5.13
CA ILE A 561 9.62 24.03 5.37
C ILE A 561 10.24 23.48 4.08
N ALA A 562 11.51 23.81 3.85
CA ALA A 562 12.34 23.25 2.79
C ALA A 562 13.69 22.82 3.37
N GLY A 563 14.21 21.66 2.95
CA GLY A 563 15.59 21.24 3.20
C GLY A 563 16.39 21.19 1.90
N ALA A 564 17.70 21.42 2.00
CA ALA A 564 18.64 21.35 0.89
C ALA A 564 19.52 20.09 0.98
N ASN A 565 20.20 19.75 -0.13
CA ASN A 565 21.04 18.56 -0.21
C ASN A 565 22.30 18.64 0.68
N ASN A 566 22.79 19.84 0.98
CA ASN A 566 23.87 20.08 1.94
C ASN A 566 23.44 19.94 3.42
N GLY A 567 22.16 19.64 3.69
CA GLY A 567 21.61 19.49 5.03
C GLY A 567 21.04 20.75 5.66
N SER A 568 21.18 21.93 5.02
CA SER A 568 20.54 23.16 5.51
C SER A 568 19.02 23.10 5.37
N SER A 569 18.32 23.96 6.12
CA SER A 569 16.87 24.11 6.00
C SER A 569 16.42 25.55 6.13
N LEU A 570 15.37 25.87 5.37
CA LEU A 570 14.58 27.07 5.48
C LEU A 570 13.26 26.73 6.17
N VAL A 571 13.06 27.27 7.38
CA VAL A 571 11.83 27.11 8.16
C VAL A 571 11.07 28.43 8.16
N VAL A 572 9.80 28.42 7.75
CA VAL A 572 8.91 29.60 7.79
C VAL A 572 7.80 29.35 8.81
N MET A 573 7.63 30.28 9.75
CA MET A 573 6.60 30.24 10.78
C MET A 573 5.72 31.50 10.71
N SER A 574 4.42 31.34 10.92
CA SER A 574 3.41 32.37 10.64
C SER A 574 2.39 32.53 11.77
N LYS A 575 1.85 33.74 11.89
CA LYS A 575 0.65 34.09 12.66
C LYS A 575 -0.56 34.21 11.75
N GLY A 576 -1.76 34.02 12.31
CA GLY A 576 -3.01 33.94 11.54
C GLY A 576 -3.33 32.53 11.02
N THR A 577 -2.50 31.52 11.32
CA THR A 577 -2.82 30.12 11.04
C THR A 577 -4.01 29.65 11.90
N PRO A 578 -4.83 28.68 11.44
CA PRO A 578 -5.87 28.08 12.28
C PRO A 578 -5.33 27.13 13.36
N TYR A 579 -4.01 26.87 13.38
CA TYR A 579 -3.39 25.86 14.23
C TYR A 579 -3.43 26.24 15.72
N THR A 580 -3.61 25.23 16.57
CA THR A 580 -3.65 25.39 18.04
C THR A 580 -2.53 24.67 18.77
N GLN A 581 -1.91 23.68 18.13
CA GLN A 581 -0.80 22.89 18.66
C GLN A 581 -0.05 22.27 17.48
N GLN A 582 1.27 22.20 17.57
CA GLN A 582 2.13 21.57 16.57
C GLN A 582 3.08 20.56 17.20
N SER A 583 3.55 19.64 16.35
CA SER A 583 4.61 18.68 16.65
C SER A 583 5.32 18.35 15.34
N TYR A 584 6.64 18.17 15.37
CA TYR A 584 7.41 17.74 14.20
C TYR A 584 8.31 16.55 14.54
N LYS A 585 8.70 15.78 13.52
CA LYS A 585 9.68 14.71 13.64
C LYS A 585 10.66 14.75 12.47
N VAL A 586 11.94 14.59 12.79
CA VAL A 586 13.02 14.27 11.84
C VAL A 586 13.29 12.76 11.89
N SER A 587 13.54 12.12 10.75
CA SER A 587 13.90 10.69 10.69
C SER A 587 14.61 10.32 9.38
N GLU A 588 15.50 9.33 9.40
CA GLU A 588 16.14 8.76 8.21
C GLU A 588 15.19 7.94 7.32
N SER A 589 14.00 7.62 7.81
CA SER A 589 12.97 6.90 7.06
C SER A 589 11.62 7.60 7.20
N PHE A 590 10.69 7.35 6.27
CA PHE A 590 9.38 8.01 6.30
C PHE A 590 8.61 7.62 7.58
N PRO A 591 8.30 8.55 8.50
CA PRO A 591 7.95 8.23 9.88
C PRO A 591 6.47 7.84 10.08
N PHE A 592 5.94 6.95 9.24
CA PHE A 592 4.51 6.62 9.19
C PHE A 592 3.92 6.12 10.52
N LYS A 593 4.66 5.31 11.30
CA LYS A 593 4.23 4.86 12.65
C LYS A 593 3.92 6.04 13.58
N TRP A 594 4.74 7.09 13.53
CA TRP A 594 4.55 8.32 14.32
C TRP A 594 3.39 9.16 13.77
N ILE A 595 3.28 9.29 12.44
CA ILE A 595 2.14 9.96 11.79
C ILE A 595 0.82 9.29 12.19
N ASN A 596 0.75 7.96 12.16
CA ASN A 596 -0.43 7.17 12.53
C ASN A 596 -0.77 7.29 14.04
N LYS A 597 0.24 7.35 14.93
CA LYS A 597 0.02 7.71 16.36
C LYS A 597 -0.60 9.12 16.47
N LYS A 598 -0.05 10.10 15.75
CA LYS A 598 -0.48 11.51 15.79
C LYS A 598 -1.84 11.78 15.15
N TRP A 599 -2.23 11.04 14.10
CA TRP A 599 -3.59 11.08 13.54
C TRP A 599 -4.64 10.67 14.58
N LYS A 600 -4.38 9.62 15.37
CA LYS A 600 -5.26 9.20 16.48
C LYS A 600 -5.34 10.22 17.61
N GLU A 601 -4.29 11.01 17.80
CA GLU A 601 -4.25 12.17 18.71
C GLU A 601 -4.92 13.44 18.10
N GLY A 602 -5.48 13.38 16.90
CA GLY A 602 -6.16 14.50 16.22
C GLY A 602 -5.26 15.54 15.56
N PHE A 603 -3.95 15.27 15.47
CA PHE A 603 -3.02 16.06 14.64
C PHE A 603 -3.13 15.61 13.18
N HIS A 604 -2.86 16.51 12.25
CA HIS A 604 -2.84 16.24 10.81
C HIS A 604 -1.55 16.78 10.21
N VAL A 605 -0.95 16.10 9.23
CA VAL A 605 0.24 16.57 8.53
C VAL A 605 -0.09 17.86 7.78
N THR A 606 0.67 18.92 8.04
CA THR A 606 0.48 20.25 7.43
C THR A 606 1.68 20.70 6.60
N SER A 607 2.86 20.15 6.84
CA SER A 607 4.02 20.37 5.99
C SER A 607 4.98 19.19 6.07
N MET A 608 5.72 18.95 4.99
CA MET A 608 6.75 17.91 4.89
C MET A 608 7.92 18.47 4.09
N THR A 609 9.11 17.99 4.40
CA THR A 609 10.32 18.29 3.65
C THR A 609 11.32 17.15 3.74
N THR A 610 12.39 17.25 2.96
CA THR A 610 13.52 16.33 2.95
C THR A 610 14.83 17.11 2.93
N ALA A 611 15.90 16.51 3.45
CA ALA A 611 17.28 16.96 3.27
C ALA A 611 18.20 15.74 3.13
N GLY A 612 18.58 15.43 1.88
CA GLY A 612 19.22 14.16 1.55
C GLY A 612 18.26 12.97 1.74
N SER A 613 18.63 12.03 2.61
CA SER A 613 17.78 10.90 3.04
C SER A 613 16.74 11.30 4.09
N ARG A 614 17.00 12.34 4.87
CA ARG A 614 16.21 12.69 6.05
C ARG A 614 14.87 13.28 5.68
N TRP A 615 13.83 12.81 6.35
CA TRP A 615 12.48 13.35 6.30
C TRP A 615 12.25 14.30 7.48
N GLY A 616 11.61 15.43 7.22
CA GLY A 616 11.04 16.32 8.23
C GLY A 616 9.53 16.40 8.04
N VAL A 617 8.75 16.01 9.05
CA VAL A 617 7.27 16.01 8.98
C VAL A 617 6.71 16.87 10.10
N VAL A 618 5.84 17.82 9.76
CA VAL A 618 5.15 18.73 10.70
C VAL A 618 3.67 18.40 10.72
N MET A 619 3.12 18.20 11.92
CA MET A 619 1.70 17.94 12.14
C MET A 619 1.09 18.98 13.07
N SER A 620 -0.13 19.43 12.73
CA SER A 620 -0.86 20.47 13.46
C SER A 620 -2.24 19.99 13.90
N ARG A 621 -2.69 20.41 15.09
CA ARG A 621 -4.11 20.37 15.48
C ARG A 621 -4.87 21.55 14.89
N ASN A 622 -6.17 21.35 14.67
CA ASN A 622 -7.08 22.31 14.01
C ASN A 622 -6.67 22.73 12.58
N ALA A 623 -5.99 21.84 11.85
CA ALA A 623 -5.56 22.08 10.46
C ALA A 623 -6.70 22.16 9.43
N GLY A 624 -7.96 21.94 9.83
CA GLY A 624 -9.12 22.01 8.93
C GLY A 624 -9.40 20.73 8.13
N PHE A 625 -8.69 19.62 8.39
CA PHE A 625 -8.91 18.32 7.74
C PHE A 625 -9.77 17.37 8.58
N SER A 626 -10.52 16.50 7.92
CA SER A 626 -11.36 15.46 8.52
C SER A 626 -10.68 14.09 8.47
N GLU A 627 -10.11 13.75 7.32
CA GLU A 627 -9.35 12.54 7.07
C GLU A 627 -8.04 12.85 6.35
N GLN A 628 -7.05 11.98 6.53
CA GLN A 628 -5.75 12.03 5.86
C GLN A 628 -5.22 10.64 5.54
N VAL A 629 -4.56 10.54 4.40
CA VAL A 629 -3.90 9.33 3.88
C VAL A 629 -2.55 9.69 3.28
N VAL A 630 -1.70 8.69 3.06
CA VAL A 630 -0.41 8.82 2.37
C VAL A 630 -0.41 8.02 1.07
N GLU A 631 0.28 8.53 0.06
CA GLU A 631 0.89 7.73 -1.00
C GLU A 631 2.42 7.83 -0.86
N LEU A 632 3.09 6.72 -0.60
CA LEU A 632 4.56 6.62 -0.54
C LEU A 632 5.03 5.63 -1.60
N ASP A 633 5.88 6.08 -2.53
CA ASP A 633 6.33 5.26 -3.66
C ASP A 633 7.74 5.70 -4.11
N PHE A 634 8.47 4.83 -4.80
CA PHE A 634 9.74 5.16 -5.46
C PHE A 634 9.52 5.94 -6.77
N LEU A 635 8.30 5.88 -7.30
CA LEU A 635 7.81 6.63 -8.46
C LEU A 635 6.77 7.67 -8.05
N TYR A 636 6.37 8.53 -8.99
CA TYR A 636 5.18 9.37 -8.79
C TYR A 636 3.91 8.50 -8.75
N PRO A 637 3.15 8.45 -7.63
CA PRO A 637 2.10 7.45 -7.40
C PRO A 637 0.76 7.83 -8.06
N SER A 638 0.75 7.93 -9.40
CA SER A 638 -0.42 8.41 -10.15
C SER A 638 -1.68 7.57 -9.96
N GLU A 639 -1.58 6.23 -9.83
CA GLU A 639 -2.75 5.36 -9.61
C GLU A 639 -3.46 5.72 -8.30
N GLY A 640 -2.72 5.85 -7.20
CA GLY A 640 -3.27 6.20 -5.88
C GLY A 640 -3.88 7.61 -5.87
N ILE A 641 -3.18 8.59 -6.44
CA ILE A 641 -3.66 9.98 -6.52
C ILE A 641 -5.01 10.07 -7.25
N HIS A 642 -5.15 9.44 -8.43
CA HIS A 642 -6.39 9.52 -9.21
C HIS A 642 -7.58 8.87 -8.48
N ARG A 643 -7.41 7.66 -7.92
CA ARG A 643 -8.46 6.99 -7.12
C ARG A 643 -8.88 7.83 -5.91
N ARG A 644 -7.90 8.40 -5.19
CA ARG A 644 -8.17 9.22 -4.00
C ARG A 644 -8.87 10.54 -4.36
N TRP A 645 -8.58 11.15 -5.52
CA TRP A 645 -9.30 12.33 -6.01
C TRP A 645 -10.79 12.07 -6.26
N GLU A 646 -11.16 10.89 -6.77
CA GLU A 646 -12.55 10.45 -6.96
C GLU A 646 -13.27 10.30 -5.60
N SER A 647 -12.57 9.82 -4.57
CA SER A 647 -13.04 9.78 -3.17
C SER A 647 -13.01 11.14 -2.45
N GLY A 648 -12.79 12.26 -3.14
CA GLY A 648 -12.82 13.61 -2.56
C GLY A 648 -11.56 14.06 -1.80
N TYR A 649 -10.52 13.22 -1.73
CA TYR A 649 -9.22 13.63 -1.19
C TYR A 649 -8.54 14.64 -2.13
N ARG A 650 -7.66 15.49 -1.59
CA ARG A 650 -6.77 16.38 -2.36
C ARG A 650 -5.37 16.39 -1.76
N ILE A 651 -4.34 16.50 -2.59
CA ILE A 651 -2.95 16.61 -2.15
C ILE A 651 -2.79 17.91 -1.36
N THR A 652 -2.26 17.82 -0.14
CA THR A 652 -2.07 18.96 0.78
C THR A 652 -0.63 19.13 1.25
N SER A 653 0.20 18.11 1.14
CA SER A 653 1.63 18.21 1.44
C SER A 653 2.40 17.16 0.64
N MET A 654 3.62 17.48 0.22
CA MET A 654 4.49 16.60 -0.56
C MET A 654 5.94 16.79 -0.16
N ALA A 655 6.72 15.71 -0.14
CA ALA A 655 8.16 15.76 -0.04
C ALA A 655 8.77 14.55 -0.77
N ALA A 656 10.01 14.66 -1.24
CA ALA A 656 10.66 13.58 -1.97
C ALA A 656 12.16 13.53 -1.66
N THR A 657 12.70 12.34 -1.47
CA THR A 657 14.15 12.09 -1.41
C THR A 657 14.69 11.79 -2.82
N GLY A 658 15.96 11.39 -2.93
CA GLY A 658 16.49 10.78 -4.15
C GLY A 658 15.92 9.38 -4.46
N ASP A 659 15.14 8.80 -3.55
CA ASP A 659 14.63 7.42 -3.66
C ASP A 659 13.11 7.30 -3.61
N GLN A 660 12.41 8.14 -2.85
CA GLN A 660 10.95 8.04 -2.64
C GLN A 660 10.27 9.40 -2.68
N ALA A 661 9.04 9.43 -3.21
CA ALA A 661 8.10 10.54 -3.08
C ALA A 661 6.99 10.16 -2.08
N ALA A 662 6.71 11.06 -1.13
CA ALA A 662 5.58 10.97 -0.21
C ALA A 662 4.60 12.11 -0.49
N LEU A 663 3.33 11.77 -0.69
CA LEU A 663 2.24 12.73 -0.81
C LEU A 663 1.22 12.46 0.30
N ILE A 664 0.86 13.49 1.05
CA ILE A 664 -0.29 13.46 1.95
C ILE A 664 -1.49 14.02 1.20
N LEU A 665 -2.57 13.25 1.19
CA LEU A 665 -3.86 13.69 0.69
C LEU A 665 -4.83 13.81 1.87
N SER A 666 -5.65 14.86 1.85
CA SER A 666 -6.60 15.19 2.92
C SER A 666 -8.01 15.44 2.39
N ILE A 667 -9.03 15.18 3.21
CA ILE A 667 -10.39 15.68 3.00
C ILE A 667 -10.61 16.93 3.89
N PRO A 668 -10.93 18.11 3.33
CA PRO A 668 -11.26 19.32 4.11
C PRO A 668 -12.57 19.17 4.91
N ARG A 669 -12.60 19.63 6.17
CA ARG A 669 -13.82 19.66 7.03
C ARG A 669 -14.92 20.59 6.50
N ARG A 670 -14.54 21.60 5.73
CA ARG A 670 -15.45 22.55 5.09
C ARG A 670 -15.35 22.32 3.59
N LYS A 671 -16.48 22.07 2.93
CA LYS A 671 -16.53 21.91 1.48
C LYS A 671 -16.03 23.19 0.82
N VAL A 672 -14.91 23.08 0.11
CA VAL A 672 -14.31 24.20 -0.62
C VAL A 672 -15.14 24.37 -1.90
N MET A 673 -15.57 25.59 -2.22
CA MET A 673 -16.46 25.81 -3.38
C MET A 673 -15.78 25.55 -4.74
N ASP A 674 -14.46 25.38 -4.76
CA ASP A 674 -13.65 25.17 -5.95
C ASP A 674 -12.73 23.96 -5.68
N GLU A 675 -13.10 22.81 -6.22
CA GLU A 675 -12.48 21.51 -5.90
C GLU A 675 -11.42 21.07 -6.93
N THR A 676 -11.17 21.89 -7.95
CA THR A 676 -10.21 21.57 -9.03
C THR A 676 -8.77 21.62 -8.50
N GLN A 677 -8.08 20.50 -8.62
CA GLN A 677 -6.65 20.36 -8.35
C GLN A 677 -5.98 19.71 -9.56
N GLU A 678 -4.83 20.26 -9.96
CA GLU A 678 -4.00 19.71 -11.03
C GLU A 678 -2.58 19.45 -10.53
N THR A 679 -1.95 18.41 -11.08
CA THR A 679 -0.53 18.08 -10.81
C THR A 679 0.27 18.16 -12.10
N LEU A 680 1.47 18.75 -12.02
CA LEU A 680 2.40 18.84 -13.14
C LEU A 680 3.80 18.42 -12.70
N ARG A 681 4.45 17.58 -13.52
CA ARG A 681 5.85 17.18 -13.37
C ARG A 681 6.72 17.79 -14.47
N THR A 682 7.81 18.46 -14.10
CA THR A 682 8.75 19.08 -15.06
C THR A 682 10.20 18.88 -14.62
N SER A 683 11.14 18.74 -15.57
CA SER A 683 12.58 18.67 -15.27
C SER A 683 13.13 20.01 -14.74
N ALA A 684 12.75 21.12 -15.38
CA ALA A 684 13.03 22.47 -14.93
C ALA A 684 11.88 23.02 -14.05
N PHE A 685 12.13 24.12 -13.33
CA PHE A 685 11.08 24.83 -12.59
C PHE A 685 9.96 25.30 -13.56
N PRO A 686 8.66 25.12 -13.24
CA PRO A 686 7.55 25.22 -14.20
C PRO A 686 7.15 26.67 -14.60
N SER A 687 8.09 27.60 -14.73
CA SER A 687 7.86 29.05 -14.89
C SER A 687 6.94 29.46 -16.05
N THR A 688 6.96 28.74 -17.17
CA THR A 688 6.04 28.95 -18.30
C THR A 688 4.62 28.52 -17.96
N HIS A 689 4.46 27.31 -17.42
CA HIS A 689 3.19 26.73 -17.04
C HIS A 689 2.52 27.54 -15.92
N VAL A 690 3.27 28.08 -14.95
CA VAL A 690 2.70 28.92 -13.88
C VAL A 690 1.88 30.09 -14.44
N LYS A 691 2.39 30.77 -15.48
CA LYS A 691 1.66 31.88 -16.13
C LYS A 691 0.40 31.40 -16.85
N GLU A 692 0.46 30.23 -17.49
CA GLU A 692 -0.71 29.60 -18.13
C GLU A 692 -1.78 29.20 -17.09
N LYS A 693 -1.36 28.65 -15.94
CA LYS A 693 -2.25 28.27 -14.83
C LYS A 693 -2.88 29.50 -14.17
N TRP A 694 -2.13 30.58 -13.95
CA TRP A 694 -2.71 31.83 -13.43
C TRP A 694 -3.82 32.40 -14.32
N SER A 695 -3.71 32.30 -15.66
CA SER A 695 -4.80 32.73 -16.57
C SER A 695 -6.09 31.89 -16.46
N LYS A 696 -6.00 30.72 -15.82
CA LYS A 696 -7.09 29.79 -15.52
C LYS A 696 -7.50 29.82 -14.03
N ASN A 697 -7.03 30.80 -13.26
CA ASN A 697 -7.21 30.90 -11.80
C ASN A 697 -6.66 29.69 -10.99
N LEU A 698 -5.69 28.98 -11.56
CA LEU A 698 -4.98 27.87 -10.93
C LEU A 698 -3.64 28.39 -10.37
N TYR A 699 -3.45 28.24 -9.06
CA TYR A 699 -2.31 28.79 -8.33
C TYR A 699 -1.50 27.67 -7.66
N ILE A 700 -0.17 27.82 -7.59
CA ILE A 700 0.66 26.83 -6.88
C ILE A 700 0.20 26.78 -5.42
N ALA A 701 -0.17 25.59 -4.96
CA ALA A 701 -0.54 25.31 -3.57
C ALA A 701 0.55 24.52 -2.83
N SER A 702 1.31 23.70 -3.55
CA SER A 702 2.48 22.99 -3.03
C SER A 702 3.44 22.65 -4.16
N ILE A 703 4.75 22.68 -3.88
CA ILE A 703 5.79 22.29 -4.83
C ILE A 703 6.92 21.57 -4.08
N CYS A 704 7.51 20.54 -4.70
CA CYS A 704 8.72 19.90 -4.22
C CYS A 704 9.58 19.43 -5.39
N TYR A 705 10.82 19.01 -5.10
CA TYR A 705 11.75 18.47 -6.09
C TYR A 705 12.37 17.17 -5.55
N GLY A 706 12.46 16.14 -6.40
CA GLY A 706 13.02 14.84 -6.02
C GLY A 706 12.81 13.80 -7.11
N ARG A 707 13.17 12.54 -6.82
CA ARG A 707 13.05 11.48 -7.84
C ARG A 707 11.59 11.09 -8.06
N THR A 708 11.18 11.00 -9.32
CA THR A 708 9.79 10.67 -9.70
C THR A 708 9.68 9.73 -10.90
N VAL A 709 10.83 9.35 -11.47
CA VAL A 709 10.97 8.45 -12.61
C VAL A 709 12.09 7.46 -12.28
N CYS A 710 11.86 6.18 -12.59
CA CYS A 710 12.84 5.11 -12.47
C CYS A 710 14.00 5.35 -13.44
#